data_AF-A0A4R2KHR5-F1
#
_entry.id   AF-A0A4R2KHR5-F1
#
_cell.length_a   1.000
_cell.length_b   1.000
_cell.length_c   1.000
_cell.angle_alpha   90.00
_cell.angle_beta   90.00
_cell.angle_gamma   90.00
#
_symmetry.space_group_name_H-M   'P 1'
#
loop_
_entity.id
_entity.type
_entity.pdbx_description
1 polymer ?
#
loop_
_entity_poly.entity_id
_entity_poly.type
_entity_poly.pdbx_seq_one_letter_code
_entity_poly.pdbx_strand_id
1 'polypeptide(L)'
;MQKWKKTLISFGLGCSLIFGNIQTFVYADWNNSVYQEKNEEYIAKGVKHEQILKFTDSGWVNLNIIRMNLNEEDNGLDLLFHQNGLNQKARLSELVNQSENVVGAVNGDFFNMKGAATLGPMVKDGELLTTTANTGDAVPTFNLTKDNIPFIENWTNSKMTLANKNTLFDFEVFAVNKETAYEHAAILYTPKWGERTPPISKNLSSGIEMVIENDVVTEIVSAGEGKYIPADGYVIFAAGTKAAEIGSNFVVGDSVRFSAITNPNFENLSMSVGSGSFIVKEGFVESNYHINISGKHPRTALGISKDKTQVFLVTIDGRTASYTGVTQEELGRIMIELGAYDAINLDGGGSTDMVVRSLGEESKKVVNNLSEGSERRIMNGIGVISKASKSNNIGGIKLEVKENNMLINTSKELIIKAYDENYNPVKIDLSKVKWHISGVDGEFYNNTFKATTKGVGVIAVEYEGKYDNAPIRVIENASRLEVYPSKINIGKNKQKYITVKVTDQDGYGATVDLNSLNIDIPTNLGVIDNEGLFHSSDQSGSGVIKISYGNLMKYIPVVIGSKEMVIDDFENSNGTFISYPAEVTGSYTLSNFSKVGKSSGEISYDFTTTDATRGAYLLFDNGGIRFNQKPEKLGTWIYGNMSGHMVKAKLVGENGNIQNITIAPSVDWEGWKFVEMSVPASVKGSFQLERIYIVETNSLSKDIGKIYFDQLTAFYPNRFEGSIPMTQNTIVESRNKKSELKGEASFRLFVHGDVSEVDTIQDDVAVDKIANIANDKAEMNIFTQFIDETLKGQLNNKTLVVSGGYVSNRYKNSMFINLDNSSGSLRETNFEQWRWFLNMIQGVDSKNIFITLPKALVFKDTLEEKLFKDTLKKLKKEKNIDIWVLTGGHNDFNVYSEDGIRYVALKSYPRVNDQDIANELKYMMFTVNDDGVTYEILPLNAEE
;
A
#
# COMPACT_ATOMS: atom_id res chain seq x y z
N MET A 1 72.32 33.83 -14.51
CA MET A 1 72.04 34.46 -13.20
C MET A 1 71.07 33.53 -12.46
N GLN A 2 71.52 32.83 -11.41
CA GLN A 2 71.36 33.22 -10.00
C GLN A 2 69.89 33.17 -9.54
N LYS A 3 69.49 32.15 -8.78
CA LYS A 3 69.53 32.04 -7.29
C LYS A 3 68.27 32.70 -6.66
N TRP A 4 67.36 31.91 -6.06
CA TRP A 4 67.37 31.51 -4.63
C TRP A 4 67.23 32.72 -3.68
N LYS A 5 66.50 32.73 -2.55
CA LYS A 5 65.54 31.86 -1.82
C LYS A 5 65.47 32.47 -0.38
N LYS A 6 64.34 32.36 0.34
CA LYS A 6 64.23 32.45 1.84
C LYS A 6 64.46 33.86 2.47
N THR A 7 64.06 34.17 3.72
CA THR A 7 63.71 33.36 4.94
C THR A 7 62.56 34.07 5.71
N LEU A 8 61.51 33.50 6.34
CA LEU A 8 61.20 32.22 7.04
C LEU A 8 61.61 32.23 8.55
N ILE A 9 61.01 31.36 9.39
CA ILE A 9 61.15 31.14 10.87
C ILE A 9 60.08 31.94 11.68
N SER A 10 59.30 31.39 12.63
CA SER A 10 59.28 30.14 13.42
C SER A 10 57.83 29.74 13.84
N PHE A 11 57.48 28.60 14.46
CA PHE A 11 57.88 27.17 14.40
C PHE A 11 56.99 26.41 15.43
N GLY A 12 56.46 25.21 15.15
CA GLY A 12 55.79 24.37 16.17
C GLY A 12 54.73 23.39 15.66
N LEU A 13 54.93 22.08 15.90
CA LEU A 13 53.96 20.99 15.61
C LEU A 13 52.99 20.77 16.79
N GLY A 14 51.82 20.17 16.53
CA GLY A 14 51.14 19.35 17.56
C GLY A 14 49.64 19.09 17.39
N CYS A 15 49.30 17.88 16.90
CA CYS A 15 48.10 17.08 17.23
C CYS A 15 46.66 17.64 17.06
N SER A 16 45.90 16.92 16.23
CA SER A 16 44.57 16.38 16.53
C SER A 16 43.42 17.31 16.95
N LEU A 17 42.62 17.76 15.98
CA LEU A 17 41.19 18.04 16.18
C LEU A 17 40.32 17.50 15.04
N ILE A 18 39.82 16.28 15.27
CA ILE A 18 38.46 15.81 14.97
C ILE A 18 37.79 16.39 13.71
N PHE A 19 37.73 15.58 12.64
CA PHE A 19 36.64 15.72 11.67
C PHE A 19 35.33 15.42 12.40
N GLY A 20 34.59 16.47 12.74
CA GLY A 20 33.22 16.32 13.20
C GLY A 20 32.38 15.77 12.06
N ASN A 21 31.89 14.54 12.22
CA ASN A 21 30.81 14.01 11.40
C ASN A 21 29.57 14.87 11.65
N ILE A 22 29.42 15.96 10.91
CA ILE A 22 28.11 16.55 10.68
C ILE A 22 27.40 15.56 9.78
N GLN A 23 26.60 14.68 10.38
CA GLN A 23 25.60 13.92 9.67
C GLN A 23 24.65 14.93 9.01
N THR A 24 24.89 15.20 7.72
CA THR A 24 23.86 15.80 6.89
C THR A 24 22.76 14.76 6.79
N PHE A 25 21.62 15.05 7.42
CA PHE A 25 20.42 14.26 7.21
C PHE A 25 20.10 14.31 5.71
N VAL A 26 20.28 13.17 5.04
CA VAL A 26 19.86 13.01 3.65
C VAL A 26 18.34 13.02 3.66
N TYR A 27 17.77 14.19 3.38
CA TYR A 27 16.35 14.32 3.05
C TYR A 27 16.08 13.46 1.80
N ALA A 28 14.88 12.87 1.74
CA ALA A 28 14.48 12.13 0.55
C ALA A 28 14.30 13.12 -0.60
N ASP A 29 15.24 13.13 -1.54
CA ASP A 29 15.11 13.95 -2.72
C ASP A 29 14.32 13.16 -3.77
N TRP A 30 13.10 13.60 -4.06
CA TRP A 30 12.26 13.03 -5.11
C TRP A 30 12.85 13.24 -6.53
N ASN A 31 13.84 14.14 -6.67
CA ASN A 31 14.69 14.24 -7.88
C ASN A 31 15.76 13.14 -7.94
N ASN A 32 16.11 12.49 -6.81
CA ASN A 32 17.13 11.47 -6.70
C ASN A 32 16.58 10.06 -7.00
N SER A 33 15.83 9.93 -8.09
CA SER A 33 15.23 8.67 -8.54
C SER A 33 16.12 7.91 -9.52
N VAL A 34 16.23 6.59 -9.37
CA VAL A 34 16.91 5.70 -10.34
C VAL A 34 15.95 5.02 -11.32
N TYR A 35 14.67 5.05 -11.01
CA TYR A 35 13.60 4.53 -11.84
C TYR A 35 12.36 5.41 -11.71
N GLN A 36 11.69 5.61 -12.85
CA GLN A 36 10.40 6.28 -12.95
C GLN A 36 9.56 5.54 -14.00
N GLU A 37 8.34 5.18 -13.61
CA GLU A 37 7.26 4.81 -14.53
C GLU A 37 6.23 5.95 -14.54
N LYS A 38 5.72 6.31 -15.72
CA LYS A 38 4.57 7.19 -15.87
C LYS A 38 3.55 6.52 -16.77
N ASN A 39 2.34 6.31 -16.25
CA ASN A 39 1.17 5.90 -17.01
C ASN A 39 0.19 7.07 -17.02
N GLU A 40 -0.51 7.30 -18.13
CA GLU A 40 -1.51 8.36 -18.25
C GLU A 40 -2.65 7.98 -19.17
N GLU A 41 -3.89 8.33 -18.79
CA GLU A 41 -5.07 8.21 -19.64
C GLU A 41 -6.01 9.40 -19.47
N TYR A 42 -6.70 9.79 -20.54
CA TYR A 42 -7.79 10.74 -20.47
C TYR A 42 -9.03 10.05 -19.88
N ILE A 43 -9.70 10.69 -18.93
CA ILE A 43 -10.89 10.17 -18.24
C ILE A 43 -12.15 10.98 -18.60
N ALA A 44 -11.93 12.19 -19.12
CA ALA A 44 -12.85 13.03 -19.86
C ALA A 44 -12.04 13.99 -20.75
N LYS A 45 -12.71 14.73 -21.64
CA LYS A 45 -12.06 15.77 -22.47
C LYS A 45 -11.38 16.81 -21.57
N GLY A 46 -10.07 17.03 -21.77
CA GLY A 46 -9.27 17.93 -20.92
C GLY A 46 -9.08 17.48 -19.47
N VAL A 47 -9.47 16.25 -19.11
CA VAL A 47 -9.21 15.65 -17.79
C VAL A 47 -8.36 14.39 -17.96
N LYS A 48 -7.18 14.38 -17.34
CA LYS A 48 -6.21 13.29 -17.43
C LYS A 48 -5.92 12.72 -16.04
N HIS A 49 -6.00 11.40 -15.90
CA HIS A 49 -5.40 10.68 -14.79
C HIS A 49 -3.95 10.32 -15.16
N GLU A 50 -3.01 10.62 -14.27
CA GLU A 50 -1.61 10.22 -14.37
C GLU A 50 -1.23 9.42 -13.12
N GLN A 51 -0.57 8.28 -13.31
CA GLN A 51 0.13 7.58 -12.25
C GLN A 51 1.64 7.77 -12.45
N ILE A 52 2.35 8.24 -11.42
CA ILE A 52 3.81 8.37 -11.42
C ILE A 52 4.38 7.52 -10.28
N LEU A 53 5.14 6.49 -10.62
CA LEU A 53 5.82 5.62 -9.67
C LEU A 53 7.33 5.87 -9.77
N LYS A 54 7.94 6.50 -8.74
CA LYS A 54 9.39 6.69 -8.66
C LYS A 54 10.01 5.81 -7.56
N PHE A 55 11.24 5.36 -7.82
CA PHE A 55 12.10 4.68 -6.84
C PHE A 55 13.31 5.53 -6.49
N THR A 56 13.43 5.89 -5.20
CA THR A 56 14.43 6.83 -4.64
C THR A 56 15.28 6.15 -3.56
N ASP A 57 16.29 6.85 -3.03
CA ASP A 57 17.07 6.41 -1.86
C ASP A 57 16.18 5.97 -0.67
N SER A 58 15.02 6.62 -0.54
CA SER A 58 14.08 6.47 0.56
C SER A 58 12.95 5.47 0.29
N GLY A 59 13.02 4.73 -0.82
CA GLY A 59 12.04 3.74 -1.24
C GLY A 59 11.12 4.22 -2.36
N TRP A 60 9.95 3.58 -2.50
CA TRP A 60 8.97 3.93 -3.52
C TRP A 60 8.07 5.06 -3.09
N VAL A 61 7.75 5.91 -4.06
CA VAL A 61 6.77 6.98 -3.94
C VAL A 61 5.83 6.85 -5.15
N ASN A 62 4.58 6.49 -4.88
CA ASN A 62 3.52 6.30 -5.88
C ASN A 62 2.53 7.47 -5.80
N LEU A 63 2.39 8.19 -6.91
CA LEU A 63 1.47 9.32 -7.06
C LEU A 63 0.36 8.91 -8.00
N ASN A 64 -0.87 9.26 -7.65
CA ASN A 64 -1.96 9.39 -8.60
C ASN A 64 -2.36 10.87 -8.67
N ILE A 65 -2.56 11.38 -9.89
CA ILE A 65 -2.82 12.78 -10.19
C ILE A 65 -4.01 12.86 -11.13
N ILE A 66 -5.01 13.68 -10.82
CA ILE A 66 -5.99 14.14 -11.81
C ILE A 66 -5.61 15.57 -12.20
N ARG A 67 -5.30 15.79 -13.48
CA ARG A 67 -5.13 17.10 -14.09
C ARG A 67 -6.41 17.48 -14.82
N MET A 68 -7.00 18.62 -14.48
CA MET A 68 -8.22 19.12 -15.11
C MET A 68 -7.96 20.50 -15.72
N ASN A 69 -8.21 20.61 -17.03
CA ASN A 69 -8.32 21.89 -17.74
C ASN A 69 -9.69 22.53 -17.45
N LEU A 70 -9.67 23.71 -16.82
CA LEU A 70 -10.86 24.51 -16.54
C LEU A 70 -11.35 25.33 -17.75
N ASN A 71 -10.55 25.45 -18.81
CA ASN A 71 -10.98 26.08 -20.05
C ASN A 71 -11.88 25.19 -20.93
N GLU A 72 -12.09 23.91 -20.56
CA GLU A 72 -13.13 23.09 -21.19
C GLU A 72 -14.47 23.37 -20.52
N GLU A 73 -15.45 23.89 -21.26
CA GLU A 73 -16.76 24.32 -20.74
C GLU A 73 -17.56 23.19 -20.05
N ASP A 74 -17.34 21.94 -20.47
CA ASP A 74 -17.99 20.76 -19.90
C ASP A 74 -17.40 20.30 -18.55
N ASN A 75 -16.21 20.79 -18.18
CA ASN A 75 -15.52 20.39 -16.96
C ASN A 75 -15.90 21.27 -15.76
N GLY A 76 -15.83 20.69 -14.57
CA GLY A 76 -15.99 21.43 -13.33
C GLY A 76 -15.57 20.62 -12.11
N LEU A 77 -15.63 21.25 -10.94
CA LEU A 77 -15.52 20.56 -9.66
C LEU A 77 -16.89 20.54 -8.97
N ASP A 78 -17.12 19.50 -8.19
CA ASP A 78 -18.24 19.43 -7.25
C ASP A 78 -17.78 18.97 -5.87
N LEU A 79 -18.47 19.45 -4.85
CA LEU A 79 -18.32 19.03 -3.48
C LEU A 79 -19.22 17.83 -3.20
N LEU A 80 -18.58 16.71 -2.89
CA LEU A 80 -19.23 15.44 -2.58
C LEU A 80 -19.39 15.30 -1.07
N PHE A 81 -20.58 14.95 -0.60
CA PHE A 81 -20.89 14.67 0.80
C PHE A 81 -22.11 13.73 0.88
N HIS A 82 -22.45 13.23 2.06
CA HIS A 82 -23.51 12.24 2.21
C HIS A 82 -24.91 12.85 2.01
N GLN A 83 -25.77 12.25 1.19
CA GLN A 83 -27.09 12.81 0.83
C GLN A 83 -28.03 13.01 2.03
N ASN A 84 -27.98 12.12 3.02
CA ASN A 84 -28.79 12.21 4.24
C ASN A 84 -28.33 13.31 5.23
N GLY A 85 -27.23 14.03 4.96
CA GLY A 85 -26.78 15.14 5.79
C GLY A 85 -25.27 15.24 5.96
N LEU A 86 -24.81 16.45 6.28
CA LEU A 86 -23.43 16.79 6.61
C LEU A 86 -22.93 16.10 7.89
N ASN A 87 -23.82 15.51 8.70
CA ASN A 87 -23.49 14.73 9.89
C ASN A 87 -23.27 13.22 9.62
N GLN A 88 -23.09 12.81 8.36
CA GLN A 88 -22.85 11.41 7.99
C GLN A 88 -21.50 11.24 7.28
N LYS A 89 -20.78 10.16 7.64
CA LYS A 89 -19.52 9.75 6.99
C LYS A 89 -19.80 8.69 5.91
N ALA A 90 -19.12 8.79 4.77
CA ALA A 90 -19.17 7.80 3.67
C ALA A 90 -17.77 7.49 3.16
N ARG A 91 -17.60 6.38 2.44
CA ARG A 91 -16.39 6.12 1.64
C ARG A 91 -16.36 7.05 0.42
N LEU A 92 -15.17 7.30 -0.14
CA LEU A 92 -15.07 8.13 -1.36
C LEU A 92 -15.81 7.46 -2.53
N SER A 93 -15.72 6.14 -2.68
CA SER A 93 -16.47 5.38 -3.68
C SER A 93 -18.00 5.48 -3.50
N GLU A 94 -18.49 5.51 -2.26
CA GLU A 94 -19.92 5.71 -1.94
C GLU A 94 -20.37 7.12 -2.36
N LEU A 95 -19.56 8.15 -2.09
CA LEU A 95 -19.83 9.54 -2.49
C LEU A 95 -19.83 9.73 -4.01
N VAL A 96 -18.82 9.16 -4.69
CA VAL A 96 -18.60 9.30 -6.14
C VAL A 96 -19.67 8.61 -7.00
N ASN A 97 -20.34 7.60 -6.45
CA ASN A 97 -21.42 6.88 -7.12
C ASN A 97 -22.80 7.56 -6.98
N GLN A 98 -22.89 8.68 -6.25
CA GLN A 98 -24.13 9.47 -6.15
C GLN A 98 -24.44 10.32 -7.40
N SER A 99 -23.49 10.45 -8.32
CA SER A 99 -23.61 11.28 -9.53
C SER A 99 -22.91 10.61 -10.72
N GLU A 100 -23.61 10.45 -11.84
CA GLU A 100 -23.03 9.84 -13.05
C GLU A 100 -21.94 10.70 -13.69
N ASN A 101 -22.01 12.03 -13.53
CA ASN A 101 -21.09 12.98 -14.16
C ASN A 101 -19.72 13.08 -13.48
N VAL A 102 -19.53 12.48 -12.29
CA VAL A 102 -18.22 12.42 -11.61
C VAL A 102 -17.33 11.40 -12.32
N VAL A 103 -16.26 11.87 -12.97
CA VAL A 103 -15.29 11.03 -13.70
C VAL A 103 -14.05 10.69 -12.88
N GLY A 104 -13.79 11.43 -11.80
CA GLY A 104 -12.80 11.09 -10.79
C GLY A 104 -12.97 11.95 -9.54
N ALA A 105 -12.33 11.60 -8.42
CA ALA A 105 -12.41 12.36 -7.18
C ALA A 105 -11.25 12.03 -6.22
N VAL A 106 -11.04 12.90 -5.22
CA VAL A 106 -10.20 12.66 -4.04
C VAL A 106 -10.95 12.97 -2.75
N ASN A 107 -10.43 12.51 -1.61
CA ASN A 107 -10.93 12.93 -0.29
C ASN A 107 -10.72 14.44 -0.05
N GLY A 108 -11.57 15.05 0.79
CA GLY A 108 -11.56 16.49 1.03
C GLY A 108 -10.90 16.93 2.35
N ASP A 109 -11.68 17.69 3.13
CA ASP A 109 -11.24 18.44 4.30
C ASP A 109 -10.95 17.54 5.52
N PHE A 110 -10.18 18.08 6.47
CA PHE A 110 -10.03 17.51 7.80
C PHE A 110 -11.37 17.49 8.54
N PHE A 111 -11.55 16.53 9.45
CA PHE A 111 -12.79 16.37 10.20
C PHE A 111 -12.55 15.81 11.61
N ASN A 112 -13.55 15.98 12.48
CA ASN A 112 -13.54 15.33 13.79
C ASN A 112 -13.75 13.80 13.61
N MET A 113 -12.76 12.99 13.96
CA MET A 113 -12.85 11.53 13.79
C MET A 113 -13.96 10.89 14.64
N LYS A 114 -14.29 11.47 15.80
CA LYS A 114 -15.40 11.00 16.66
C LYS A 114 -16.74 11.58 16.22
N GLY A 115 -16.77 12.90 16.05
CA GLY A 115 -17.91 13.65 15.58
C GLY A 115 -18.22 13.48 14.10
N ALA A 116 -19.12 14.31 13.58
CA ALA A 116 -19.51 14.32 12.18
C ALA A 116 -19.54 15.74 11.60
N ALA A 117 -18.41 16.45 11.67
CA ALA A 117 -18.23 17.75 11.04
C ALA A 117 -16.81 17.90 10.46
N THR A 118 -16.71 18.58 9.31
CA THR A 118 -15.44 19.08 8.77
C THR A 118 -14.88 20.20 9.66
N LEU A 119 -13.60 20.52 9.54
CA LEU A 119 -12.99 21.65 10.27
C LEU A 119 -13.21 22.99 9.54
N GLY A 120 -12.94 23.03 8.25
CA GLY A 120 -13.08 24.21 7.39
C GLY A 120 -14.48 24.35 6.77
N PRO A 121 -14.66 25.37 5.91
CA PRO A 121 -15.94 25.71 5.31
C PRO A 121 -16.32 24.76 4.16
N MET A 122 -17.61 24.78 3.82
CA MET A 122 -18.15 24.19 2.59
C MET A 122 -19.16 25.15 1.96
N VAL A 123 -19.05 25.36 0.66
CA VAL A 123 -20.01 26.12 -0.16
C VAL A 123 -20.33 25.29 -1.40
N LYS A 124 -21.58 25.31 -1.85
CA LYS A 124 -22.03 24.71 -3.11
C LYS A 124 -23.05 25.62 -3.79
N ASP A 125 -22.78 26.04 -5.02
CA ASP A 125 -23.64 26.92 -5.85
C ASP A 125 -24.05 28.27 -5.20
N GLY A 126 -23.28 28.73 -4.21
CA GLY A 126 -23.55 29.92 -3.40
C GLY A 126 -24.37 29.65 -2.14
N GLU A 127 -24.70 28.39 -1.84
CA GLU A 127 -25.25 27.94 -0.56
C GLU A 127 -24.12 27.69 0.44
N LEU A 128 -24.16 28.36 1.60
CA LEU A 128 -23.22 28.15 2.71
C LEU A 128 -23.60 26.88 3.48
N LEU A 129 -22.88 25.78 3.21
CA LEU A 129 -23.15 24.48 3.83
C LEU A 129 -22.49 24.33 5.21
N THR A 130 -21.28 24.84 5.42
CA THR A 130 -20.68 24.98 6.76
C THR A 130 -19.60 26.06 6.74
N THR A 131 -19.29 26.61 7.92
CA THR A 131 -18.25 27.63 8.11
C THR A 131 -16.97 27.00 8.68
N THR A 132 -15.98 27.80 9.09
CA THR A 132 -15.00 27.33 10.10
C THR A 132 -15.61 27.42 11.51
N ALA A 133 -15.10 26.61 12.45
CA ALA A 133 -15.33 26.75 13.90
C ALA A 133 -14.21 27.50 14.63
N ASN A 134 -13.14 27.91 13.93
CA ASN A 134 -12.05 28.69 14.51
C ASN A 134 -12.29 30.19 14.23
N THR A 135 -12.86 30.92 15.18
CA THR A 135 -13.04 32.38 15.07
C THR A 135 -11.73 33.11 15.36
N GLY A 136 -11.16 33.76 14.34
CA GLY A 136 -9.95 34.57 14.43
C GLY A 136 -8.78 34.01 13.62
N ASP A 137 -8.70 32.68 13.49
CA ASP A 137 -7.71 32.03 12.64
C ASP A 137 -8.22 31.86 11.21
N ALA A 138 -7.39 32.27 10.27
CA ALA A 138 -7.72 32.30 8.86
C ALA A 138 -7.40 30.92 8.24
N VAL A 139 -8.44 30.16 7.82
CA VAL A 139 -8.30 28.74 7.43
C VAL A 139 -8.02 28.59 5.93
N PRO A 140 -6.90 27.98 5.49
CA PRO A 140 -6.61 27.75 4.07
C PRO A 140 -7.73 26.96 3.38
N THR A 141 -8.33 27.54 2.36
CA THR A 141 -9.54 27.04 1.70
C THR A 141 -9.39 27.15 0.19
N PHE A 142 -9.72 26.08 -0.54
CA PHE A 142 -9.86 26.16 -2.00
C PHE A 142 -11.25 26.69 -2.35
N ASN A 143 -11.30 27.62 -3.29
CA ASN A 143 -12.51 28.27 -3.76
C ASN A 143 -12.57 28.27 -5.29
N LEU A 144 -13.76 28.07 -5.84
CA LEU A 144 -14.08 28.20 -7.25
C LEU A 144 -15.19 29.24 -7.40
N THR A 145 -15.00 30.25 -8.24
CA THR A 145 -16.06 31.23 -8.53
C THR A 145 -17.16 30.61 -9.40
N LYS A 146 -18.30 31.29 -9.50
CA LYS A 146 -19.36 30.95 -10.47
C LYS A 146 -18.91 31.07 -11.94
N ASP A 147 -17.82 31.77 -12.20
CA ASP A 147 -17.17 31.89 -13.52
C ASP A 147 -16.02 30.86 -13.73
N ASN A 148 -15.99 29.77 -12.95
CA ASN A 148 -14.95 28.73 -12.96
C ASN A 148 -13.51 29.23 -12.71
N ILE A 149 -13.32 30.38 -12.03
CA ILE A 149 -11.98 30.87 -11.67
C ILE A 149 -11.56 30.27 -10.32
N PRO A 150 -10.47 29.48 -10.26
CA PRO A 150 -10.00 28.88 -9.02
C PRO A 150 -9.08 29.84 -8.26
N PHE A 151 -9.10 29.75 -6.94
CA PHE A 151 -8.15 30.40 -6.06
C PHE A 151 -8.07 29.72 -4.69
N ILE A 152 -6.96 29.91 -4.00
CA ILE A 152 -6.76 29.41 -2.64
C ILE A 152 -6.49 30.62 -1.75
N GLU A 153 -7.35 30.83 -0.76
CA GLU A 153 -7.25 31.93 0.20
C GLU A 153 -7.63 31.45 1.59
N ASN A 154 -7.28 32.24 2.61
CA ASN A 154 -7.73 31.96 3.96
C ASN A 154 -9.18 32.42 4.15
N TRP A 155 -10.03 31.49 4.57
CA TRP A 155 -11.41 31.76 4.93
C TRP A 155 -11.54 32.39 6.32
N THR A 156 -12.48 33.33 6.46
CA THR A 156 -12.89 33.91 7.74
C THR A 156 -14.40 34.13 7.80
N ASN A 157 -15.00 33.91 8.97
CA ASN A 157 -16.39 34.25 9.26
C ASN A 157 -16.45 35.73 9.70
N SER A 158 -16.63 36.67 8.77
CA SER A 158 -16.45 38.11 9.04
C SER A 158 -17.54 38.73 9.91
N LYS A 159 -18.82 38.34 9.71
CA LYS A 159 -19.95 38.63 10.61
C LYS A 159 -21.04 37.61 10.37
N MET A 160 -21.60 37.00 11.42
CA MET A 160 -22.80 36.16 11.30
C MET A 160 -23.77 36.53 12.41
N THR A 161 -25.00 36.86 12.03
CA THR A 161 -26.01 37.38 12.97
C THR A 161 -27.41 36.86 12.68
N LEU A 162 -28.14 36.52 13.73
CA LEU A 162 -29.59 36.40 13.73
C LEU A 162 -30.19 37.72 14.26
N ALA A 163 -30.74 38.52 13.37
CA ALA A 163 -31.34 39.80 13.73
C ALA A 163 -32.81 39.62 14.12
N ASN A 164 -33.15 39.84 15.39
CA ASN A 164 -34.54 39.89 15.87
C ASN A 164 -35.19 41.21 15.41
N LYS A 165 -36.26 41.11 14.62
CA LYS A 165 -36.97 42.28 14.04
C LYS A 165 -37.92 42.94 15.03
N ASN A 166 -38.32 42.23 16.08
CA ASN A 166 -39.20 42.72 17.13
C ASN A 166 -38.42 43.53 18.17
N THR A 167 -37.25 43.04 18.60
CA THR A 167 -36.42 43.68 19.63
C THR A 167 -35.29 44.55 19.07
N LEU A 168 -35.02 44.49 17.75
CA LEU A 168 -33.88 45.12 17.08
C LEU A 168 -32.50 44.64 17.58
N PHE A 169 -32.47 43.44 18.20
CA PHE A 169 -31.24 42.83 18.72
C PHE A 169 -30.55 41.97 17.64
N ASP A 170 -29.27 42.24 17.38
CA ASP A 170 -28.39 41.41 16.54
C ASP A 170 -27.71 40.34 17.41
N PHE A 171 -28.22 39.10 17.39
CA PHE A 171 -27.59 37.97 18.09
C PHE A 171 -26.46 37.39 17.24
N GLU A 172 -25.28 37.27 17.82
CA GLU A 172 -24.08 36.75 17.16
C GLU A 172 -24.11 35.22 17.04
N VAL A 173 -23.89 34.72 15.83
CA VAL A 173 -23.74 33.28 15.54
C VAL A 173 -22.27 32.97 15.30
N PHE A 174 -21.76 31.92 15.94
CA PHE A 174 -20.35 31.54 15.93
C PHE A 174 -19.97 30.70 14.69
N ALA A 175 -20.82 29.74 14.33
CA ALA A 175 -20.61 28.86 13.16
C ALA A 175 -21.94 28.28 12.64
N VAL A 176 -21.91 27.76 11.40
CA VAL A 176 -23.03 27.06 10.75
C VAL A 176 -22.68 25.58 10.56
N ASN A 177 -23.58 24.67 10.94
CA ASN A 177 -23.46 23.22 10.74
C ASN A 177 -22.12 22.65 11.25
N LYS A 178 -21.78 22.91 12.52
CA LYS A 178 -20.56 22.45 13.19
C LYS A 178 -20.90 21.85 14.55
N GLU A 179 -20.26 20.76 14.93
CA GLU A 179 -20.27 20.36 16.34
C GLU A 179 -19.50 21.37 17.20
N THR A 180 -19.96 21.56 18.44
CA THR A 180 -19.31 22.44 19.41
C THR A 180 -19.22 21.81 20.79
N ALA A 181 -18.16 22.14 21.51
CA ALA A 181 -18.02 21.92 22.95
C ALA A 181 -17.69 23.23 23.70
N TYR A 182 -17.88 24.39 23.05
CA TYR A 182 -17.55 25.70 23.61
C TYR A 182 -18.70 26.24 24.48
N GLU A 183 -18.42 26.55 25.74
CA GLU A 183 -19.43 27.02 26.71
C GLU A 183 -20.10 28.35 26.35
N HIS A 184 -19.57 29.11 25.38
CA HIS A 184 -20.07 30.44 25.01
C HIS A 184 -20.31 30.58 23.49
N ALA A 185 -20.45 29.47 22.76
CA ALA A 185 -20.77 29.50 21.33
C ALA A 185 -22.28 29.46 21.07
N ALA A 186 -22.67 29.99 19.90
CA ALA A 186 -23.99 29.81 19.30
C ALA A 186 -23.84 29.22 17.89
N ILE A 187 -24.39 28.04 17.66
CA ILE A 187 -24.29 27.32 16.38
C ILE A 187 -25.66 27.30 15.71
N LEU A 188 -25.71 27.67 14.43
CA LEU A 188 -26.90 27.51 13.60
C LEU A 188 -26.82 26.17 12.85
N TYR A 189 -27.83 25.34 12.99
CA TYR A 189 -28.00 24.10 12.25
C TYR A 189 -29.16 24.22 11.24
N THR A 190 -28.86 23.95 9.98
CA THR A 190 -29.79 23.93 8.84
C THR A 190 -30.20 22.49 8.51
N PRO A 191 -31.24 22.25 7.69
CA PRO A 191 -31.62 20.90 7.21
C PRO A 191 -30.49 20.13 6.52
N LYS A 192 -29.45 20.82 6.01
CA LYS A 192 -28.27 20.16 5.45
C LYS A 192 -27.46 19.38 6.49
N TRP A 193 -27.53 19.74 7.77
CA TRP A 193 -26.84 19.02 8.84
C TRP A 193 -27.29 17.55 8.91
N GLY A 194 -28.61 17.35 8.87
CA GLY A 194 -29.29 16.06 9.06
C GLY A 194 -30.66 16.31 9.71
N GLU A 195 -31.39 15.26 10.07
CA GLU A 195 -32.74 15.40 10.66
C GLU A 195 -32.76 16.13 12.01
N ARG A 196 -31.67 16.05 12.80
CA ARG A 196 -31.58 16.59 14.16
C ARG A 196 -30.26 17.29 14.42
N THR A 197 -30.28 18.31 15.26
CA THR A 197 -29.07 18.87 15.88
C THR A 197 -28.32 17.79 16.70
N PRO A 198 -27.01 17.97 16.96
CA PRO A 198 -26.27 17.08 17.86
C PRO A 198 -26.84 17.10 19.28
N PRO A 199 -26.75 15.98 20.03
CA PRO A 199 -26.99 16.01 21.46
C PRO A 199 -25.98 16.93 22.16
N ILE A 200 -26.35 17.49 23.31
CA ILE A 200 -25.47 18.36 24.08
C ILE A 200 -24.15 17.65 24.44
N SER A 201 -23.02 18.30 24.14
CA SER A 201 -21.69 17.77 24.47
C SER A 201 -21.56 17.57 25.98
N LYS A 202 -20.99 16.43 26.41
CA LYS A 202 -20.82 16.06 27.84
C LYS A 202 -20.05 17.11 28.67
N ASN A 203 -19.29 17.98 28.01
CA ASN A 203 -18.51 19.04 28.65
C ASN A 203 -19.32 20.33 28.88
N LEU A 204 -20.56 20.41 28.38
CA LEU A 204 -21.45 21.57 28.52
C LEU A 204 -22.47 21.28 29.62
N SER A 205 -22.45 22.09 30.69
CA SER A 205 -23.35 21.94 31.84
C SER A 205 -24.82 22.27 31.52
N SER A 206 -25.06 23.13 30.53
CA SER A 206 -26.39 23.51 30.04
C SER A 206 -26.31 24.22 28.69
N GLY A 207 -27.41 24.21 27.94
CA GLY A 207 -27.59 24.95 26.70
C GLY A 207 -29.07 25.19 26.40
N ILE A 208 -29.35 26.02 25.41
CA ILE A 208 -30.69 26.30 24.88
C ILE A 208 -30.70 25.97 23.38
N GLU A 209 -31.79 25.36 22.95
CA GLU A 209 -32.14 25.20 21.53
C GLU A 209 -33.33 26.11 21.21
N MET A 210 -33.13 27.00 20.25
CA MET A 210 -34.16 27.87 19.68
C MET A 210 -34.49 27.36 18.27
N VAL A 211 -35.75 27.01 18.02
CA VAL A 211 -36.25 26.53 16.74
C VAL A 211 -36.89 27.69 15.98
N ILE A 212 -36.55 27.82 14.70
CA ILE A 212 -37.04 28.86 13.80
C ILE A 212 -37.68 28.18 12.58
N GLU A 213 -38.93 28.51 12.27
CA GLU A 213 -39.67 28.06 11.09
C GLU A 213 -40.14 29.29 10.31
N ASN A 214 -39.91 29.34 9.00
CA ASN A 214 -40.32 30.48 8.16
C ASN A 214 -39.93 31.86 8.73
N ASP A 215 -38.69 32.02 9.20
CA ASP A 215 -38.16 33.24 9.83
C ASP A 215 -38.93 33.69 11.10
N VAL A 216 -39.60 32.78 11.80
CA VAL A 216 -40.29 33.01 13.09
C VAL A 216 -39.82 32.00 14.14
N VAL A 217 -39.53 32.48 15.36
CA VAL A 217 -39.18 31.62 16.50
C VAL A 217 -40.40 30.81 16.96
N THR A 218 -40.36 29.48 16.86
CA THR A 218 -41.48 28.58 17.23
C THR A 218 -41.29 27.89 18.57
N GLU A 219 -40.05 27.62 18.98
CA GLU A 219 -39.73 26.98 20.26
C GLU A 219 -38.41 27.55 20.85
N ILE A 220 -38.35 27.70 22.17
CA ILE A 220 -37.12 27.94 22.94
C ILE A 220 -37.14 26.99 24.14
N VAL A 221 -36.19 26.05 24.21
CA VAL A 221 -36.11 25.06 25.30
C VAL A 221 -34.68 24.75 25.70
N SER A 222 -34.51 24.12 26.86
CA SER A 222 -33.22 23.54 27.26
C SER A 222 -32.78 22.46 26.28
N ALA A 223 -31.49 22.50 25.90
CA ALA A 223 -30.89 21.52 25.02
C ALA A 223 -30.80 20.12 25.67
N GLY A 224 -30.92 19.07 24.87
CA GLY A 224 -30.87 17.67 25.33
C GLY A 224 -30.33 16.72 24.28
N GLU A 225 -31.12 15.71 23.89
CA GLU A 225 -30.84 14.72 22.84
C GLU A 225 -30.94 15.29 21.40
N GLY A 226 -30.66 16.59 21.25
CA GLY A 226 -30.89 17.37 20.04
C GLY A 226 -32.37 17.57 19.70
N LYS A 227 -32.64 18.45 18.72
CA LYS A 227 -33.94 18.85 18.20
C LYS A 227 -34.06 18.56 16.71
N TYR A 228 -35.28 18.26 16.25
CA TYR A 228 -35.56 18.19 14.82
C TYR A 228 -35.31 19.55 14.17
N ILE A 229 -34.69 19.54 12.99
CA ILE A 229 -34.44 20.76 12.23
C ILE A 229 -35.57 20.93 11.19
N PRO A 230 -36.35 22.02 11.24
CA PRO A 230 -37.47 22.22 10.31
C PRO A 230 -36.98 22.38 8.86
N ALA A 231 -37.69 21.77 7.91
CA ALA A 231 -37.28 21.75 6.49
C ALA A 231 -37.25 23.14 5.82
N ASP A 232 -38.04 24.08 6.34
CA ASP A 232 -38.19 25.48 5.96
C ASP A 232 -37.64 26.44 7.05
N GLY A 233 -36.67 25.95 7.83
CA GLY A 233 -36.19 26.63 9.02
C GLY A 233 -34.76 26.26 9.42
N TYR A 234 -34.43 26.52 10.69
CA TYR A 234 -33.14 26.23 11.30
C TYR A 234 -33.24 26.19 12.83
N VAL A 235 -32.28 25.58 13.49
CA VAL A 235 -32.17 25.54 14.95
C VAL A 235 -30.89 26.23 15.39
N ILE A 236 -30.98 27.16 16.34
CA ILE A 236 -29.81 27.69 17.03
C ILE A 236 -29.62 26.94 18.35
N PHE A 237 -28.49 26.26 18.48
CA PHE A 237 -27.97 25.84 19.78
C PHE A 237 -27.10 26.94 20.37
N ALA A 238 -27.30 27.31 21.63
CA ALA A 238 -26.44 28.25 22.35
C ALA A 238 -26.10 27.74 23.75
N ALA A 239 -24.87 27.99 24.20
CA ALA A 239 -24.39 27.65 25.53
C ALA A 239 -24.04 28.91 26.37
N GLY A 240 -24.06 28.77 27.70
CA GLY A 240 -23.58 29.77 28.65
C GLY A 240 -24.11 31.19 28.41
N THR A 241 -23.22 32.15 28.17
CA THR A 241 -23.60 33.56 27.93
C THR A 241 -24.52 33.74 26.72
N LYS A 242 -24.31 32.98 25.64
CA LYS A 242 -25.17 33.02 24.46
C LYS A 242 -26.56 32.40 24.73
N ALA A 243 -26.66 31.40 25.60
CA ALA A 243 -27.96 30.91 26.06
C ALA A 243 -28.72 31.99 26.86
N ALA A 244 -28.03 32.72 27.74
CA ALA A 244 -28.61 33.83 28.48
C ALA A 244 -29.01 35.01 27.57
N GLU A 245 -28.25 35.30 26.51
CA GLU A 245 -28.62 36.27 25.46
C GLU A 245 -29.92 35.85 24.76
N ILE A 246 -30.10 34.58 24.38
CA ILE A 246 -31.36 34.08 23.80
C ILE A 246 -32.53 34.31 24.76
N GLY A 247 -32.43 33.81 26.00
CA GLY A 247 -33.50 33.90 27.00
C GLY A 247 -33.87 35.33 27.42
N SER A 248 -33.04 36.33 27.10
CA SER A 248 -33.28 37.75 27.42
C SER A 248 -33.79 38.57 26.24
N ASN A 249 -33.57 38.14 24.99
CA ASN A 249 -33.81 38.96 23.78
C ASN A 249 -34.72 38.31 22.73
N PHE A 250 -35.20 37.09 22.97
CA PHE A 250 -36.08 36.35 22.05
C PHE A 250 -37.27 35.73 22.80
N VAL A 251 -38.44 35.76 22.18
CA VAL A 251 -39.63 35.02 22.60
C VAL A 251 -40.24 34.27 21.42
N VAL A 252 -41.04 33.23 21.72
CA VAL A 252 -41.83 32.53 20.69
C VAL A 252 -42.79 33.51 20.00
N GLY A 253 -42.78 33.52 18.68
CA GLY A 253 -43.49 34.47 17.83
C GLY A 253 -42.65 35.65 17.34
N ASP A 254 -41.39 35.80 17.76
CA ASP A 254 -40.50 36.82 17.21
C ASP A 254 -40.12 36.53 15.76
N SER A 255 -40.18 37.55 14.90
CA SER A 255 -39.65 37.46 13.54
C SER A 255 -38.14 37.73 13.57
N VAL A 256 -37.39 36.83 12.95
CA VAL A 256 -35.92 36.82 12.95
C VAL A 256 -35.41 36.71 11.53
N ARG A 257 -34.15 37.08 11.29
CA ARG A 257 -33.51 36.83 9.99
C ARG A 257 -32.02 36.56 10.17
N PHE A 258 -31.56 35.41 9.69
CA PHE A 258 -30.14 35.11 9.64
C PHE A 258 -29.45 35.84 8.49
N SER A 259 -28.21 36.26 8.71
CA SER A 259 -27.31 36.80 7.70
C SER A 259 -25.87 36.43 8.01
N ALA A 260 -25.16 35.88 7.03
CA ALA A 260 -23.72 35.62 7.09
C ALA A 260 -22.97 36.53 6.12
N ILE A 261 -21.80 37.00 6.53
CA ILE A 261 -20.81 37.70 5.71
C ILE A 261 -19.49 36.97 5.95
N THR A 262 -18.90 36.45 4.88
CA THR A 262 -17.66 35.69 4.90
C THR A 262 -16.63 36.37 4.00
N ASN A 263 -15.34 36.12 4.26
CA ASN A 263 -14.29 36.42 3.31
C ASN A 263 -13.51 35.13 3.00
N PRO A 264 -13.47 34.67 1.74
CA PRO A 264 -14.16 35.21 0.56
C PRO A 264 -15.70 35.18 0.67
N ASN A 265 -16.43 36.02 -0.08
CA ASN A 265 -17.90 36.02 -0.06
C ASN A 265 -18.47 34.75 -0.69
N PHE A 266 -19.11 33.90 0.11
CA PHE A 266 -19.67 32.62 -0.30
C PHE A 266 -20.69 32.73 -1.45
N GLU A 267 -21.46 33.83 -1.53
CA GLU A 267 -22.51 34.01 -2.55
C GLU A 267 -21.96 34.03 -3.99
N ASN A 268 -20.68 34.38 -4.17
CA ASN A 268 -19.99 34.47 -5.46
C ASN A 268 -19.34 33.14 -5.89
N LEU A 269 -19.38 32.11 -5.03
CA LEU A 269 -18.64 30.86 -5.21
C LEU A 269 -19.57 29.76 -5.73
N SER A 270 -19.07 28.94 -6.64
CA SER A 270 -19.70 27.67 -7.04
C SER A 270 -19.29 26.56 -6.08
N MET A 271 -18.07 26.60 -5.53
CA MET A 271 -17.57 25.61 -4.59
C MET A 271 -16.56 26.24 -3.61
N SER A 272 -16.64 25.84 -2.34
CA SER A 272 -15.54 25.98 -1.38
C SER A 272 -15.32 24.67 -0.63
N VAL A 273 -14.07 24.35 -0.34
CA VAL A 273 -13.69 23.21 0.51
C VAL A 273 -12.51 23.58 1.41
N GLY A 274 -12.68 23.33 2.71
CA GLY A 274 -11.62 23.48 3.70
C GLY A 274 -10.40 22.58 3.45
N SER A 275 -9.31 22.90 4.11
CA SER A 275 -8.07 22.12 4.07
C SER A 275 -7.27 22.30 5.35
N GLY A 276 -6.13 21.61 5.46
CA GLY A 276 -5.27 21.74 6.63
C GLY A 276 -4.30 22.92 6.55
N SER A 277 -3.61 23.08 5.41
CA SER A 277 -2.48 24.01 5.27
C SER A 277 -2.21 24.38 3.82
N PHE A 278 -1.77 25.62 3.57
CA PHE A 278 -0.95 25.91 2.39
C PHE A 278 0.33 25.05 2.45
N ILE A 279 0.75 24.53 1.30
CA ILE A 279 2.03 23.83 1.08
C ILE A 279 2.85 24.47 -0.04
N VAL A 280 2.18 25.16 -0.96
CA VAL A 280 2.82 26.01 -1.97
C VAL A 280 2.05 27.32 -2.00
N LYS A 281 2.76 28.44 -2.06
CA LYS A 281 2.17 29.77 -2.27
C LYS A 281 3.07 30.59 -3.19
N GLU A 282 2.48 31.21 -4.20
CA GLU A 282 3.18 32.02 -5.22
C GLU A 282 4.40 31.33 -5.87
N GLY A 283 4.40 30.00 -5.94
CA GLY A 283 5.46 29.15 -6.48
C GLY A 283 6.56 28.75 -5.48
N PHE A 284 6.41 29.06 -4.19
CA PHE A 284 7.35 28.72 -3.13
C PHE A 284 6.75 27.69 -2.16
N VAL A 285 7.58 26.78 -1.65
CA VAL A 285 7.16 25.82 -0.61
C VAL A 285 6.97 26.55 0.71
N GLU A 286 5.79 26.38 1.31
CA GLU A 286 5.50 26.93 2.64
C GLU A 286 6.18 26.11 3.73
N SER A 287 6.57 26.78 4.82
CA SER A 287 7.17 26.15 6.01
C SER A 287 6.36 26.34 7.29
N ASN A 288 5.36 27.23 7.26
CA ASN A 288 4.46 27.48 8.38
C ASN A 288 3.07 26.92 8.09
N TYR A 289 2.85 25.67 8.51
CA TYR A 289 1.62 24.93 8.26
C TYR A 289 0.56 25.21 9.34
N HIS A 290 -0.66 25.61 8.95
CA HIS A 290 -1.79 25.81 9.89
C HIS A 290 -2.15 24.51 10.62
N ILE A 291 -2.28 23.40 9.89
CA ILE A 291 -2.17 22.04 10.44
C ILE A 291 -0.79 21.47 10.06
N ASN A 292 0.12 21.42 11.05
CA ASN A 292 1.45 20.85 10.93
C ASN A 292 1.44 19.35 11.26
N ILE A 293 1.91 18.51 10.33
CA ILE A 293 1.85 17.05 10.40
C ILE A 293 3.24 16.48 10.10
N SER A 294 3.97 16.15 11.16
CA SER A 294 5.34 15.68 11.10
C SER A 294 5.51 14.32 10.41
N GLY A 295 6.68 14.13 9.77
CA GLY A 295 7.07 12.86 9.17
C GLY A 295 6.37 12.50 7.86
N LYS A 296 6.70 11.29 7.37
CA LYS A 296 6.23 10.75 6.09
C LYS A 296 4.90 10.02 6.24
N HIS A 297 3.90 10.43 5.48
CA HIS A 297 2.56 9.86 5.47
C HIS A 297 1.99 9.80 4.05
N PRO A 298 0.93 9.01 3.82
CA PRO A 298 0.03 9.26 2.70
C PRO A 298 -0.49 10.69 2.76
N ARG A 299 -0.57 11.35 1.61
CA ARG A 299 -1.00 12.74 1.48
C ARG A 299 -2.02 12.89 0.37
N THR A 300 -2.97 13.79 0.59
CA THR A 300 -3.85 14.30 -0.47
C THR A 300 -3.62 15.81 -0.60
N ALA A 301 -3.58 16.31 -1.83
CA ALA A 301 -3.34 17.73 -2.10
C ALA A 301 -4.19 18.23 -3.27
N LEU A 302 -4.47 19.52 -3.24
CA LEU A 302 -5.04 20.27 -4.36
C LEU A 302 -4.08 21.40 -4.71
N GLY A 303 -3.79 21.57 -6.00
CA GLY A 303 -3.00 22.71 -6.51
C GLY A 303 -3.65 23.35 -7.73
N ILE A 304 -3.27 24.61 -8.00
CA ILE A 304 -3.75 25.39 -9.15
C ILE A 304 -2.56 25.96 -9.92
N SER A 305 -2.67 26.07 -11.25
CA SER A 305 -1.63 26.70 -12.07
C SER A 305 -1.62 28.22 -11.93
N LYS A 306 -0.49 28.86 -12.26
CA LYS A 306 -0.30 30.31 -12.16
C LYS A 306 -1.28 31.14 -13.00
N ASP A 307 -1.65 30.61 -14.15
CA ASP A 307 -2.63 31.19 -15.08
C ASP A 307 -4.09 30.81 -14.72
N LYS A 308 -4.29 30.02 -13.65
CA LYS A 308 -5.57 29.53 -13.14
C LYS A 308 -6.36 28.65 -14.11
N THR A 309 -5.72 28.10 -15.15
CA THR A 309 -6.37 27.23 -16.15
C THR A 309 -6.36 25.75 -15.80
N GLN A 310 -5.53 25.31 -14.85
CA GLN A 310 -5.39 23.92 -14.42
C GLN A 310 -5.66 23.75 -12.93
N VAL A 311 -6.33 22.65 -12.58
CA VAL A 311 -6.38 22.11 -11.22
C VAL A 311 -5.68 20.75 -11.19
N PHE A 312 -4.94 20.51 -10.12
CA PHE A 312 -4.24 19.27 -9.83
C PHE A 312 -4.81 18.67 -8.55
N LEU A 313 -5.43 17.50 -8.61
CA LEU A 313 -5.79 16.70 -7.44
C LEU A 313 -4.78 15.56 -7.33
N VAL A 314 -4.09 15.44 -6.20
CA VAL A 314 -2.96 14.52 -6.05
C VAL A 314 -3.11 13.68 -4.80
N THR A 315 -2.95 12.37 -4.92
CA THR A 315 -2.80 11.43 -3.79
C THR A 315 -1.44 10.76 -3.86
N ILE A 316 -0.76 10.66 -2.73
CA ILE A 316 0.54 10.00 -2.59
C ILE A 316 0.40 8.87 -1.57
N ASP A 317 0.76 7.64 -1.95
CA ASP A 317 0.64 6.48 -1.09
C ASP A 317 1.73 6.44 0.00
N GLY A 318 1.44 5.81 1.13
CA GLY A 318 2.38 5.68 2.24
C GLY A 318 1.95 4.70 3.32
N ARG A 319 2.80 4.51 4.34
CA ARG A 319 2.60 3.55 5.46
C ARG A 319 2.40 2.08 5.02
N THR A 320 2.83 1.70 3.82
CA THR A 320 2.82 0.31 3.35
C THR A 320 4.24 -0.28 3.40
N ALA A 321 4.39 -1.57 3.04
CA ALA A 321 5.71 -2.22 3.01
C ALA A 321 6.68 -1.61 1.99
N SER A 322 6.16 -1.05 0.88
CA SER A 322 6.97 -0.44 -0.19
C SER A 322 6.85 1.09 -0.26
N TYR A 323 5.69 1.66 0.10
CA TYR A 323 5.43 3.10 0.03
C TYR A 323 5.59 3.74 1.40
N THR A 324 6.59 4.62 1.54
CA THR A 324 6.86 5.31 2.81
C THR A 324 5.98 6.55 3.01
N GLY A 325 5.46 7.13 1.94
CA GLY A 325 4.77 8.42 1.95
C GLY A 325 5.75 9.60 1.98
N VAL A 326 5.21 10.82 2.11
CA VAL A 326 6.00 12.06 2.06
C VAL A 326 5.70 13.02 3.20
N THR A 327 6.66 13.89 3.50
CA THR A 327 6.50 15.05 4.39
C THR A 327 5.69 16.15 3.71
N GLN A 328 5.21 17.15 4.46
CA GLN A 328 4.52 18.31 3.86
C GLN A 328 5.47 19.15 2.96
N GLU A 329 6.77 19.19 3.28
CA GLU A 329 7.76 19.90 2.48
C GLU A 329 8.05 19.17 1.15
N GLU A 330 8.25 17.84 1.21
CA GLU A 330 8.38 16.99 0.03
C GLU A 330 7.14 17.09 -0.87
N LEU A 331 5.94 17.11 -0.28
CA LEU A 331 4.67 17.33 -0.98
C LEU A 331 4.62 18.70 -1.67
N GLY A 332 5.03 19.78 -1.01
CA GLY A 332 5.11 21.11 -1.61
C GLY A 332 6.05 21.15 -2.83
N ARG A 333 7.23 20.54 -2.72
CA ARG A 333 8.19 20.41 -3.84
C ARG A 333 7.59 19.62 -5.01
N ILE A 334 6.91 18.51 -4.73
CA ILE A 334 6.20 17.70 -5.73
C ILE A 334 5.11 18.52 -6.43
N MET A 335 4.30 19.28 -5.69
CA MET A 335 3.25 20.11 -6.28
C MET A 335 3.82 21.18 -7.23
N ILE A 336 4.98 21.78 -6.91
CA ILE A 336 5.69 22.70 -7.81
C ILE A 336 6.18 21.98 -9.08
N GLU A 337 6.79 20.79 -8.97
CA GLU A 337 7.20 19.97 -10.14
C GLU A 337 6.01 19.60 -11.03
N LEU A 338 4.84 19.36 -10.44
CA LEU A 338 3.60 19.10 -11.16
C LEU A 338 3.01 20.36 -11.81
N GLY A 339 3.51 21.56 -11.52
CA GLY A 339 3.08 22.84 -12.11
C GLY A 339 2.12 23.67 -11.27
N ALA A 340 1.92 23.34 -9.99
CA ALA A 340 1.12 24.16 -9.08
C ALA A 340 1.88 25.44 -8.67
N TYR A 341 1.17 26.56 -8.72
CA TYR A 341 1.65 27.86 -8.24
C TYR A 341 1.18 28.15 -6.82
N ASP A 342 -0.06 27.76 -6.50
CA ASP A 342 -0.59 27.69 -5.15
C ASP A 342 -1.12 26.27 -4.91
N ALA A 343 -0.91 25.72 -3.72
CA ALA A 343 -1.39 24.39 -3.35
C ALA A 343 -1.63 24.23 -1.84
N ILE A 344 -2.56 23.34 -1.50
CA ILE A 344 -2.99 22.99 -0.14
C ILE A 344 -2.86 21.49 0.12
N ASN A 345 -2.53 21.15 1.36
CA ASN A 345 -2.62 19.79 1.88
C ASN A 345 -4.04 19.56 2.45
N LEU A 346 -4.75 18.60 1.86
CA LEU A 346 -6.05 18.09 2.30
C LEU A 346 -5.87 17.01 3.39
N ASP A 347 -6.95 16.39 3.88
CA ASP A 347 -6.81 15.30 4.86
C ASP A 347 -6.01 14.12 4.29
N GLY A 348 -5.28 13.41 5.15
CA GLY A 348 -4.25 12.45 4.75
C GLY A 348 -4.29 11.13 5.50
N GLY A 349 -3.19 10.37 5.39
CA GLY A 349 -3.06 9.10 6.11
C GLY A 349 -4.05 8.05 5.61
N GLY A 350 -4.94 7.58 6.49
CA GLY A 350 -5.97 6.60 6.13
C GLY A 350 -7.12 7.20 5.31
N SER A 351 -7.22 8.54 5.27
CA SER A 351 -8.20 9.25 4.45
C SER A 351 -7.75 9.43 3.00
N THR A 352 -6.45 9.24 2.69
CA THR A 352 -5.90 9.45 1.34
C THR A 352 -6.43 8.43 0.35
N ASP A 353 -7.29 8.89 -0.55
CA ASP A 353 -8.06 8.08 -1.48
C ASP A 353 -8.29 8.84 -2.79
N MET A 354 -8.15 8.15 -3.93
CA MET A 354 -8.51 8.63 -5.25
C MET A 354 -9.32 7.59 -6.00
N VAL A 355 -10.50 7.99 -6.47
CA VAL A 355 -11.41 7.18 -7.28
C VAL A 355 -11.46 7.74 -8.70
N VAL A 356 -11.38 6.88 -9.73
CA VAL A 356 -11.36 7.27 -11.15
C VAL A 356 -12.26 6.36 -11.99
N ARG A 357 -12.95 6.92 -12.98
CA ARG A 357 -13.56 6.21 -14.11
C ARG A 357 -12.48 6.00 -15.18
N SER A 358 -11.89 4.80 -15.23
CA SER A 358 -10.86 4.49 -16.23
C SER A 358 -11.38 4.59 -17.66
N LEU A 359 -10.46 4.84 -18.60
CA LEU A 359 -10.80 5.08 -20.00
C LEU A 359 -11.58 3.90 -20.62
N GLY A 360 -12.79 4.18 -21.11
CA GLY A 360 -13.69 3.19 -21.70
C GLY A 360 -14.42 2.30 -20.68
N GLU A 361 -14.40 2.63 -19.39
CA GLU A 361 -15.24 2.00 -18.36
C GLU A 361 -16.40 2.91 -17.92
N GLU A 362 -17.52 2.30 -17.53
CA GLU A 362 -18.59 3.00 -16.78
C GLU A 362 -18.35 2.92 -15.26
N SER A 363 -17.64 1.89 -14.78
CA SER A 363 -17.33 1.69 -13.36
C SER A 363 -16.20 2.60 -12.88
N LYS A 364 -16.35 3.09 -11.64
CA LYS A 364 -15.38 3.95 -10.96
C LYS A 364 -14.66 3.14 -9.88
N LYS A 365 -13.34 3.25 -9.80
CA LYS A 365 -12.48 2.39 -8.96
C LYS A 365 -11.46 3.22 -8.19
N VAL A 366 -11.10 2.77 -6.99
CA VAL A 366 -9.94 3.29 -6.26
C VAL A 366 -8.66 2.96 -7.05
N VAL A 367 -7.78 3.95 -7.26
CA VAL A 367 -6.54 3.82 -8.06
C VAL A 367 -5.25 3.90 -7.23
N ASN A 368 -5.34 4.23 -5.95
CA ASN A 368 -4.19 4.37 -5.05
C ASN A 368 -4.14 3.24 -3.99
N ASN A 369 -3.01 3.09 -3.29
CA ASN A 369 -2.81 2.07 -2.27
C ASN A 369 -3.24 2.58 -0.88
N LEU A 370 -4.45 2.19 -0.48
CA LEU A 370 -5.08 2.59 0.78
C LEU A 370 -4.27 2.12 1.99
N SER A 371 -3.79 3.07 2.81
CA SER A 371 -2.86 2.77 3.92
C SER A 371 -3.46 1.95 5.07
N GLU A 372 -4.80 1.85 5.15
CA GLU A 372 -5.53 1.01 6.11
C GLU A 372 -6.09 -0.27 5.46
N GLY A 373 -5.71 -0.56 4.20
CA GLY A 373 -6.15 -1.73 3.43
C GLY A 373 -7.62 -1.69 2.97
N SER A 374 -8.36 -0.63 3.30
CA SER A 374 -9.75 -0.39 2.90
C SER A 374 -10.08 1.10 2.98
N GLU A 375 -11.13 1.54 2.28
CA GLU A 375 -11.54 2.95 2.28
C GLU A 375 -12.07 3.37 3.65
N ARG A 376 -11.49 4.43 4.20
CA ARG A 376 -11.96 5.10 5.42
C ARG A 376 -13.25 5.87 5.12
N ARG A 377 -14.15 5.95 6.10
CA ARG A 377 -15.33 6.82 6.03
C ARG A 377 -14.93 8.27 6.34
N ILE A 378 -15.14 9.18 5.39
CA ILE A 378 -14.80 10.61 5.41
C ILE A 378 -16.07 11.47 5.37
N MET A 379 -15.95 12.76 5.68
CA MET A 379 -17.09 13.71 5.65
C MET A 379 -17.41 14.24 4.24
N ASN A 380 -16.38 14.53 3.45
CA ASN A 380 -16.53 15.09 2.11
C ASN A 380 -15.41 14.65 1.15
N GLY A 381 -15.63 14.88 -0.14
CA GLY A 381 -14.68 14.66 -1.22
C GLY A 381 -14.78 15.75 -2.29
N ILE A 382 -13.77 15.82 -3.15
CA ILE A 382 -13.70 16.75 -4.28
C ILE A 382 -13.85 15.93 -5.55
N GLY A 383 -15.00 16.07 -6.21
CA GLY A 383 -15.32 15.39 -7.47
C GLY A 383 -14.94 16.23 -8.68
N VAL A 384 -14.35 15.59 -9.69
CA VAL A 384 -14.15 16.13 -11.03
C VAL A 384 -15.34 15.73 -11.89
N ILE A 385 -16.06 16.73 -12.38
CA ILE A 385 -17.26 16.61 -13.19
C ILE A 385 -16.89 16.75 -14.67
N SER A 386 -17.49 15.91 -15.50
CA SER A 386 -17.62 16.19 -16.93
C SER A 386 -19.09 16.09 -17.35
N LYS A 387 -19.58 17.15 -18.00
CA LYS A 387 -20.93 17.27 -18.57
C LYS A 387 -20.97 16.94 -20.07
N ALA A 388 -19.80 16.60 -20.65
CA ALA A 388 -19.64 16.35 -22.07
C ALA A 388 -20.56 15.21 -22.53
N SER A 389 -21.42 15.52 -23.50
CA SER A 389 -22.45 14.59 -23.97
C SER A 389 -21.84 13.31 -24.55
N LYS A 390 -22.44 12.16 -24.22
CA LYS A 390 -22.09 10.86 -24.82
C LYS A 390 -22.44 10.87 -26.32
N SER A 391 -21.47 10.55 -27.16
CA SER A 391 -21.58 10.40 -28.61
C SER A 391 -21.45 8.93 -29.02
N ASN A 392 -22.10 8.53 -30.11
CA ASN A 392 -21.89 7.22 -30.73
C ASN A 392 -20.70 7.21 -31.70
N ASN A 393 -20.07 8.38 -31.95
CA ASN A 393 -18.87 8.49 -32.77
C ASN A 393 -17.65 8.02 -31.98
N ILE A 394 -16.91 7.04 -32.49
CA ILE A 394 -15.76 6.47 -31.78
C ILE A 394 -14.56 7.42 -31.83
N GLY A 395 -14.15 7.93 -30.67
CA GLY A 395 -12.90 8.66 -30.47
C GLY A 395 -11.70 7.72 -30.55
N GLY A 396 -11.78 6.58 -29.87
CA GLY A 396 -10.76 5.53 -29.91
C GLY A 396 -11.19 4.22 -29.24
N ILE A 397 -10.26 3.28 -29.20
CA ILE A 397 -10.40 1.97 -28.55
C ILE A 397 -9.19 1.66 -27.67
N LYS A 398 -9.35 0.70 -26.76
CA LYS A 398 -8.31 0.19 -25.86
C LYS A 398 -8.41 -1.33 -25.81
N LEU A 399 -7.32 -2.03 -26.11
CA LEU A 399 -7.19 -3.49 -26.06
C LEU A 399 -6.51 -3.91 -24.76
N GLU A 400 -7.23 -4.63 -23.92
CA GLU A 400 -6.72 -5.18 -22.67
C GLU A 400 -6.57 -6.70 -22.77
N VAL A 401 -5.35 -7.17 -22.55
CA VAL A 401 -5.00 -8.59 -22.48
C VAL A 401 -4.54 -8.89 -21.06
N LYS A 402 -5.27 -9.76 -20.35
CA LYS A 402 -5.03 -10.08 -18.91
C LYS A 402 -3.62 -10.58 -18.62
N GLU A 403 -2.98 -11.27 -19.58
CA GLU A 403 -1.61 -11.75 -19.49
C GLU A 403 -1.05 -12.02 -20.90
N ASN A 404 0.14 -11.49 -21.21
CA ASN A 404 0.74 -11.55 -22.55
C ASN A 404 1.27 -12.95 -22.94
N ASN A 405 1.66 -13.78 -21.97
CA ASN A 405 2.11 -15.16 -22.24
C ASN A 405 0.88 -16.07 -22.35
N MET A 406 0.81 -16.97 -23.33
CA MET A 406 -0.26 -17.97 -23.47
C MET A 406 0.31 -19.32 -23.89
N LEU A 407 -0.49 -20.38 -23.76
CA LEU A 407 -0.15 -21.69 -24.29
C LEU A 407 -0.65 -21.88 -25.71
N ILE A 408 0.09 -22.67 -26.48
CA ILE A 408 -0.35 -23.18 -27.78
C ILE A 408 -1.65 -23.98 -27.61
N ASN A 409 -2.56 -23.85 -28.57
CA ASN A 409 -3.90 -24.44 -28.58
C ASN A 409 -4.83 -24.06 -27.42
N THR A 410 -4.43 -23.15 -26.53
CA THR A 410 -5.35 -22.55 -25.54
C THR A 410 -5.93 -21.24 -26.03
N SER A 411 -7.09 -20.89 -25.50
CA SER A 411 -7.82 -19.67 -25.80
C SER A 411 -7.50 -18.59 -24.77
N LYS A 412 -7.42 -17.34 -25.22
CA LYS A 412 -7.41 -16.16 -24.35
C LYS A 412 -8.49 -15.17 -24.73
N GLU A 413 -9.26 -14.77 -23.73
CA GLU A 413 -10.19 -13.65 -23.82
C GLU A 413 -9.41 -12.34 -24.01
N LEU A 414 -9.89 -11.53 -24.95
CA LEU A 414 -9.43 -10.19 -25.26
C LEU A 414 -10.55 -9.22 -24.90
N ILE A 415 -10.22 -8.19 -24.12
CA ILE A 415 -11.17 -7.17 -23.71
C ILE A 415 -10.94 -5.95 -24.59
N ILE A 416 -11.96 -5.54 -25.35
CA ILE A 416 -11.94 -4.27 -26.09
C ILE A 416 -12.86 -3.31 -25.36
N LYS A 417 -12.35 -2.13 -25.05
CA LYS A 417 -13.13 -0.96 -24.62
C LYS A 417 -13.12 0.07 -25.74
N ALA A 418 -14.21 0.82 -25.88
CA ALA A 418 -14.28 1.96 -26.78
C ALA A 418 -14.72 3.21 -26.04
N TYR A 419 -14.35 4.37 -26.59
CA TYR A 419 -14.72 5.66 -26.06
C TYR A 419 -15.00 6.66 -27.18
N ASP A 420 -15.83 7.65 -26.90
CA ASP A 420 -16.18 8.71 -27.85
C ASP A 420 -15.11 9.81 -27.93
N GLU A 421 -15.36 10.81 -28.77
CA GLU A 421 -14.48 12.00 -28.92
C GLU A 421 -14.35 12.86 -27.65
N ASN A 422 -15.19 12.63 -26.63
CA ASN A 422 -15.16 13.26 -25.31
C ASN A 422 -14.61 12.34 -24.21
N TYR A 423 -14.10 11.15 -24.57
CA TYR A 423 -13.61 10.08 -23.69
C TYR A 423 -14.68 9.43 -22.78
N ASN A 424 -15.97 9.56 -23.11
CA ASN A 424 -17.01 8.75 -22.48
C ASN A 424 -16.97 7.31 -23.00
N PRO A 425 -17.27 6.30 -22.17
CA PRO A 425 -17.37 4.90 -22.61
C PRO A 425 -18.49 4.71 -23.64
N VAL A 426 -18.19 3.92 -24.69
CA VAL A 426 -19.14 3.56 -25.76
C VAL A 426 -19.26 2.04 -25.85
N LYS A 427 -20.49 1.55 -26.00
CA LYS A 427 -20.76 0.12 -26.21
C LYS A 427 -20.38 -0.29 -27.64
N ILE A 428 -19.60 -1.36 -27.76
CA ILE A 428 -19.14 -1.89 -29.06
C ILE A 428 -20.05 -3.00 -29.58
N ASP A 429 -20.18 -3.05 -30.90
CA ASP A 429 -20.75 -4.18 -31.63
C ASP A 429 -19.62 -5.14 -32.02
N LEU A 430 -19.48 -6.24 -31.27
CA LEU A 430 -18.41 -7.22 -31.50
C LEU A 430 -18.42 -7.83 -32.92
N SER A 431 -19.53 -7.76 -33.66
CA SER A 431 -19.59 -8.26 -35.04
C SER A 431 -18.83 -7.40 -36.05
N LYS A 432 -18.54 -6.13 -35.72
CA LYS A 432 -17.76 -5.20 -36.56
C LYS A 432 -16.26 -5.21 -36.26
N VAL A 433 -15.85 -5.85 -35.17
CA VAL A 433 -14.44 -5.92 -34.75
C VAL A 433 -13.66 -6.74 -35.76
N LYS A 434 -12.54 -6.21 -36.25
CA LYS A 434 -11.58 -6.98 -37.06
C LYS A 434 -10.35 -7.26 -36.22
N TRP A 435 -9.89 -8.50 -36.27
CA TRP A 435 -8.71 -8.95 -35.58
C TRP A 435 -7.58 -9.23 -36.54
N HIS A 436 -6.36 -8.91 -36.13
CA HIS A 436 -5.14 -9.16 -36.85
C HIS A 436 -4.12 -9.81 -35.91
N ILE A 437 -3.34 -10.75 -36.46
CA ILE A 437 -2.24 -11.39 -35.75
C ILE A 437 -0.99 -11.34 -36.63
N SER A 438 0.17 -11.19 -36.00
CA SER A 438 1.48 -11.25 -36.65
C SER A 438 2.50 -11.92 -35.73
N GLY A 439 3.54 -12.55 -36.29
CA GLY A 439 4.62 -13.22 -35.56
C GLY A 439 4.28 -14.63 -35.02
N VAL A 440 2.99 -14.94 -34.86
CA VAL A 440 2.45 -16.29 -34.60
C VAL A 440 1.16 -16.48 -35.41
N ASP A 441 0.74 -17.74 -35.56
CA ASP A 441 -0.54 -18.11 -36.19
C ASP A 441 -1.58 -18.43 -35.12
N GLY A 442 -2.85 -18.26 -35.46
CA GLY A 442 -3.97 -18.60 -34.60
C GLY A 442 -5.32 -18.19 -35.20
N GLU A 443 -6.38 -18.52 -34.48
CA GLU A 443 -7.77 -18.30 -34.87
C GLU A 443 -8.46 -17.37 -33.87
N PHE A 444 -9.31 -16.46 -34.37
CA PHE A 444 -10.15 -15.60 -33.55
C PHE A 444 -11.59 -16.12 -33.54
N TYR A 445 -12.17 -16.23 -32.35
CA TYR A 445 -13.55 -16.61 -32.10
C TYR A 445 -14.21 -15.51 -31.26
N ASN A 446 -15.02 -14.64 -31.89
CA ASN A 446 -15.53 -13.40 -31.29
C ASN A 446 -14.37 -12.55 -30.70
N ASN A 447 -14.33 -12.38 -29.37
CA ASN A 447 -13.28 -11.66 -28.64
C ASN A 447 -12.23 -12.60 -28.01
N THR A 448 -12.10 -13.84 -28.50
CA THR A 448 -11.15 -14.83 -27.98
C THR A 448 -10.13 -15.20 -29.06
N PHE A 449 -8.84 -15.22 -28.72
CA PHE A 449 -7.77 -15.69 -29.60
C PHE A 449 -7.23 -17.04 -29.16
N LYS A 450 -7.08 -17.98 -30.10
CA LYS A 450 -6.47 -19.29 -29.89
C LYS A 450 -5.23 -19.42 -30.77
N ALA A 451 -4.05 -19.44 -30.15
CA ALA A 451 -2.80 -19.59 -30.88
C ALA A 451 -2.59 -21.03 -31.37
N THR A 452 -2.08 -21.20 -32.59
CA THR A 452 -1.78 -22.50 -33.21
C THR A 452 -0.29 -22.73 -33.48
N THR A 453 0.54 -21.69 -33.44
CA THR A 453 2.02 -21.82 -33.49
C THR A 453 2.70 -21.08 -32.34
N LYS A 454 3.87 -21.58 -31.92
CA LYS A 454 4.69 -20.95 -30.86
C LYS A 454 5.47 -19.75 -31.38
N GLY A 455 5.76 -18.80 -30.51
CA GLY A 455 6.60 -17.64 -30.86
C GLY A 455 6.29 -16.39 -30.05
N VAL A 456 6.71 -15.26 -30.58
CA VAL A 456 6.34 -13.92 -30.09
C VAL A 456 5.55 -13.25 -31.20
N GLY A 457 4.40 -12.71 -30.86
CA GLY A 457 3.51 -12.07 -31.83
C GLY A 457 2.86 -10.80 -31.29
N VAL A 458 2.03 -10.19 -32.12
CA VAL A 458 1.24 -9.00 -31.77
C VAL A 458 -0.19 -9.23 -32.25
N ILE A 459 -1.13 -9.21 -31.31
CA ILE A 459 -2.55 -9.10 -31.60
C ILE A 459 -2.83 -7.62 -31.84
N ALA A 460 -3.47 -7.29 -32.96
CA ALA A 460 -4.00 -5.96 -33.21
C ALA A 460 -5.51 -6.04 -33.48
N VAL A 461 -6.21 -4.99 -33.08
CA VAL A 461 -7.67 -4.84 -33.24
C VAL A 461 -7.97 -3.60 -34.07
N GLU A 462 -8.95 -3.70 -34.97
CA GLU A 462 -9.59 -2.58 -35.64
C GLU A 462 -11.08 -2.53 -35.26
N TYR A 463 -11.58 -1.34 -34.91
CA TYR A 463 -13.00 -1.06 -34.78
C TYR A 463 -13.31 0.33 -35.35
N GLU A 464 -14.18 0.39 -36.36
CA GLU A 464 -14.60 1.62 -37.05
C GLU A 464 -13.44 2.57 -37.43
N GLY A 465 -12.33 1.99 -37.91
CA GLY A 465 -11.13 2.72 -38.35
C GLY A 465 -10.17 3.16 -37.23
N LYS A 466 -10.45 2.78 -35.97
CA LYS A 466 -9.53 2.95 -34.83
C LYS A 466 -8.78 1.65 -34.57
N TYR A 467 -7.55 1.76 -34.08
CA TYR A 467 -6.63 0.63 -33.88
C TYR A 467 -6.02 0.63 -32.48
N ASP A 468 -5.81 -0.56 -31.93
CA ASP A 468 -4.93 -0.78 -30.78
C ASP A 468 -4.25 -2.18 -30.89
N ASN A 469 -3.23 -2.45 -30.09
CA ASN A 469 -2.45 -3.68 -30.18
C ASN A 469 -1.81 -4.11 -28.84
N ALA A 470 -1.64 -5.43 -28.68
CA ALA A 470 -1.04 -6.04 -27.50
C ALA A 470 -0.01 -7.11 -27.90
N PRO A 471 1.21 -7.11 -27.34
CA PRO A 471 2.21 -8.13 -27.59
C PRO A 471 1.86 -9.44 -26.86
N ILE A 472 2.07 -10.58 -27.54
CA ILE A 472 1.87 -11.90 -26.96
C ILE A 472 3.08 -12.82 -27.12
N ARG A 473 3.19 -13.84 -26.27
CA ARG A 473 4.15 -14.94 -26.36
C ARG A 473 3.42 -16.26 -26.25
N VAL A 474 3.56 -17.13 -27.25
CA VAL A 474 2.92 -18.44 -27.28
C VAL A 474 3.94 -19.53 -26.93
N ILE A 475 3.63 -20.29 -25.88
CA ILE A 475 4.48 -21.31 -25.27
C ILE A 475 3.92 -22.70 -25.63
N GLU A 476 4.78 -23.62 -26.09
CA GLU A 476 4.37 -24.96 -26.50
C GLU A 476 4.65 -26.03 -25.44
N ASN A 477 5.89 -26.10 -24.95
CA ASN A 477 6.36 -27.20 -24.11
C ASN A 477 6.37 -26.80 -22.64
N ALA A 478 5.28 -27.06 -21.93
CA ALA A 478 5.23 -26.93 -20.47
C ALA A 478 6.18 -27.96 -19.81
N SER A 479 7.11 -27.47 -18.99
CA SER A 479 8.07 -28.27 -18.22
C SER A 479 7.72 -28.35 -16.73
N ARG A 480 6.99 -27.35 -16.22
CA ARG A 480 6.68 -27.21 -14.79
C ARG A 480 5.24 -26.74 -14.59
N LEU A 481 4.56 -27.37 -13.63
CA LEU A 481 3.22 -27.00 -13.16
C LEU A 481 3.34 -26.34 -11.79
N GLU A 482 2.84 -25.11 -11.68
CA GLU A 482 2.82 -24.26 -10.49
C GLU A 482 1.36 -24.01 -10.09
N VAL A 483 1.08 -24.03 -8.78
CA VAL A 483 -0.28 -23.86 -8.25
C VAL A 483 -0.23 -22.94 -7.04
N TYR A 484 -1.09 -21.92 -7.04
CA TYR A 484 -1.16 -20.88 -6.04
C TYR A 484 -2.57 -20.79 -5.46
N PRO A 485 -2.75 -20.85 -4.12
CA PRO A 485 -1.70 -21.11 -3.12
C PRO A 485 -1.24 -22.57 -3.14
N SER A 486 0.03 -22.82 -2.80
CA SER A 486 0.62 -24.17 -2.77
C SER A 486 0.12 -25.05 -1.60
N LYS A 487 -0.67 -24.47 -0.69
CA LYS A 487 -1.41 -25.14 0.39
C LYS A 487 -2.64 -24.31 0.75
N ILE A 488 -3.74 -24.95 1.16
CA ILE A 488 -4.98 -24.26 1.54
C ILE A 488 -5.30 -24.59 3.00
N ASN A 489 -5.12 -23.61 3.88
CA ASN A 489 -5.84 -23.55 5.16
C ASN A 489 -7.02 -22.60 4.96
N ILE A 490 -8.22 -23.01 5.38
CA ILE A 490 -9.46 -22.26 5.15
C ILE A 490 -10.52 -22.58 6.21
N GLY A 491 -11.39 -21.63 6.53
CA GLY A 491 -12.57 -21.89 7.38
C GLY A 491 -13.63 -22.75 6.67
N LYS A 492 -14.66 -23.16 7.41
CA LYS A 492 -15.86 -23.85 6.87
C LYS A 492 -16.73 -22.88 6.05
N ASN A 493 -17.35 -23.34 4.97
CA ASN A 493 -18.20 -22.51 4.09
C ASN A 493 -17.50 -21.20 3.67
N LYS A 494 -16.24 -21.31 3.25
CA LYS A 494 -15.41 -20.19 2.79
C LYS A 494 -14.87 -20.48 1.39
N GLN A 495 -14.45 -19.43 0.72
CA GLN A 495 -14.02 -19.48 -0.67
C GLN A 495 -12.57 -19.00 -0.82
N LYS A 496 -11.81 -19.61 -1.73
CA LYS A 496 -10.43 -19.21 -2.03
C LYS A 496 -10.07 -19.50 -3.48
N TYR A 497 -9.55 -18.50 -4.19
CA TYR A 497 -9.09 -18.69 -5.57
C TYR A 497 -7.90 -19.65 -5.65
N ILE A 498 -7.89 -20.46 -6.71
CA ILE A 498 -6.76 -21.30 -7.10
C ILE A 498 -6.31 -20.87 -8.49
N THR A 499 -5.09 -20.35 -8.60
CA THR A 499 -4.45 -20.02 -9.87
C THR A 499 -3.47 -21.13 -10.24
N VAL A 500 -3.57 -21.64 -11.46
CA VAL A 500 -2.63 -22.62 -12.01
C VAL A 500 -1.84 -21.96 -13.13
N LYS A 501 -0.52 -22.08 -13.07
CA LYS A 501 0.41 -21.57 -14.07
C LYS A 501 1.27 -22.73 -14.55
N VAL A 502 1.57 -22.77 -15.84
CA VAL A 502 2.63 -23.63 -16.36
C VAL A 502 3.75 -22.77 -16.92
N THR A 503 4.98 -23.26 -16.82
CA THR A 503 6.15 -22.62 -17.40
C THR A 503 6.87 -23.55 -18.37
N ASP A 504 7.59 -22.99 -19.34
CA ASP A 504 8.61 -23.70 -20.11
C ASP A 504 9.94 -23.81 -19.35
N GLN A 505 10.94 -24.42 -19.99
CA GLN A 505 12.30 -24.59 -19.46
C GLN A 505 13.06 -23.28 -19.23
N ASP A 506 12.70 -22.20 -19.95
CA ASP A 506 13.31 -20.87 -19.80
C ASP A 506 12.52 -20.00 -18.80
N GLY A 507 11.47 -20.55 -18.18
CA GLY A 507 10.72 -19.88 -17.12
C GLY A 507 9.71 -18.86 -17.62
N TYR A 508 9.42 -18.80 -18.93
CA TYR A 508 8.22 -18.13 -19.41
C TYR A 508 7.03 -18.99 -19.04
N GLY A 509 5.96 -18.38 -18.56
CA GLY A 509 4.76 -19.14 -18.20
C GLY A 509 3.47 -18.36 -18.39
N ALA A 510 2.39 -19.12 -18.50
CA ALA A 510 1.04 -18.65 -18.73
C ALA A 510 0.08 -19.27 -17.69
N THR A 511 -0.94 -18.51 -17.32
CA THR A 511 -2.07 -19.01 -16.52
C THR A 511 -2.92 -19.97 -17.35
N VAL A 512 -3.40 -21.04 -16.72
CA VAL A 512 -4.18 -22.10 -17.36
C VAL A 512 -5.61 -22.08 -16.81
N ASP A 513 -6.60 -22.09 -17.69
CA ASP A 513 -8.01 -22.25 -17.33
C ASP A 513 -8.22 -23.61 -16.66
N LEU A 514 -8.82 -23.63 -15.46
CA LEU A 514 -9.04 -24.86 -14.71
C LEU A 514 -9.92 -25.87 -15.45
N ASN A 515 -10.79 -25.42 -16.36
CA ASN A 515 -11.61 -26.29 -17.22
C ASN A 515 -10.77 -27.11 -18.21
N SER A 516 -9.51 -26.72 -18.45
CA SER A 516 -8.54 -27.47 -19.26
C SER A 516 -7.62 -28.40 -18.44
N LEU A 517 -7.83 -28.48 -17.13
CA LEU A 517 -7.06 -29.30 -16.20
C LEU A 517 -7.83 -30.54 -15.77
N ASN A 518 -7.10 -31.59 -15.43
CA ASN A 518 -7.67 -32.71 -14.67
C ASN A 518 -7.51 -32.41 -13.18
N ILE A 519 -8.62 -32.20 -12.47
CA ILE A 519 -8.65 -31.87 -11.05
C ILE A 519 -9.43 -32.94 -10.28
N ASP A 520 -8.80 -33.51 -9.27
CA ASP A 520 -9.35 -34.51 -8.36
C ASP A 520 -9.39 -33.93 -6.93
N ILE A 521 -10.61 -33.83 -6.39
CA ILE A 521 -10.92 -33.22 -5.09
C ILE A 521 -11.64 -34.26 -4.22
N PRO A 522 -11.05 -34.67 -3.08
CA PRO A 522 -11.74 -35.45 -2.07
C PRO A 522 -13.06 -34.81 -1.62
N THR A 523 -14.15 -35.59 -1.60
CA THR A 523 -15.52 -35.12 -1.34
C THR A 523 -15.72 -34.47 0.03
N ASN A 524 -14.84 -34.74 1.00
CA ASN A 524 -14.83 -34.10 2.32
C ASN A 524 -14.21 -32.70 2.32
N LEU A 525 -13.63 -32.24 1.20
CA LEU A 525 -13.02 -30.92 1.09
C LEU A 525 -13.95 -29.87 0.50
N GLY A 526 -14.78 -30.23 -0.49
CA GLY A 526 -15.65 -29.30 -1.20
C GLY A 526 -15.45 -29.34 -2.71
N VAL A 527 -15.61 -28.21 -3.39
CA VAL A 527 -15.66 -28.13 -4.85
C VAL A 527 -14.91 -26.91 -5.38
N ILE A 528 -14.50 -26.95 -6.64
CA ILE A 528 -14.05 -25.77 -7.40
C ILE A 528 -15.14 -25.44 -8.42
N ASP A 529 -15.48 -24.16 -8.56
CA ASP A 529 -16.38 -23.69 -9.61
C ASP A 529 -15.65 -23.31 -10.91
N ASN A 530 -16.43 -22.98 -11.93
CA ASN A 530 -15.91 -22.64 -13.26
C ASN A 530 -15.15 -21.31 -13.29
N GLU A 531 -15.19 -20.50 -12.22
CA GLU A 531 -14.43 -19.25 -12.07
C GLU A 531 -13.09 -19.45 -11.35
N GLY A 532 -12.79 -20.68 -10.93
CA GLY A 532 -11.54 -21.05 -10.27
C GLY A 532 -11.54 -20.80 -8.76
N LEU A 533 -12.72 -20.71 -8.16
CA LEU A 533 -12.91 -20.48 -6.74
C LEU A 533 -13.18 -21.81 -6.03
N PHE A 534 -12.30 -22.20 -5.11
CA PHE A 534 -12.48 -23.36 -4.25
C PHE A 534 -13.39 -23.02 -3.07
N HIS A 535 -14.53 -23.70 -2.99
CA HIS A 535 -15.51 -23.62 -1.91
C HIS A 535 -15.27 -24.76 -0.92
N SER A 536 -14.93 -24.42 0.32
CA SER A 536 -14.72 -25.40 1.38
C SER A 536 -16.03 -25.95 1.93
N SER A 537 -16.00 -27.23 2.32
CA SER A 537 -17.07 -27.91 3.04
C SER A 537 -17.52 -27.15 4.31
N ASP A 538 -18.75 -27.41 4.72
CA ASP A 538 -19.31 -27.03 6.02
C ASP A 538 -18.70 -27.83 7.19
N GLN A 539 -18.07 -28.97 6.90
CA GLN A 539 -17.41 -29.83 7.87
C GLN A 539 -15.91 -29.55 7.99
N SER A 540 -15.34 -29.82 9.17
CA SER A 540 -13.89 -29.81 9.34
C SER A 540 -13.29 -31.04 8.66
N GLY A 541 -12.17 -30.89 7.97
CA GLY A 541 -11.55 -31.98 7.24
C GLY A 541 -10.14 -31.65 6.77
N SER A 542 -9.42 -32.66 6.31
CA SER A 542 -8.16 -32.47 5.58
C SER A 542 -8.03 -33.50 4.47
N GLY A 543 -7.17 -33.21 3.49
CA GLY A 543 -7.00 -34.00 2.28
C GLY A 543 -6.04 -33.34 1.31
N VAL A 544 -5.96 -33.88 0.10
CA VAL A 544 -5.08 -33.36 -0.97
C VAL A 544 -5.88 -33.19 -2.25
N ILE A 545 -5.88 -31.99 -2.82
CA ILE A 545 -6.34 -31.77 -4.19
C ILE A 545 -5.20 -32.14 -5.14
N LYS A 546 -5.50 -32.94 -6.16
CA LYS A 546 -4.57 -33.25 -7.25
C LYS A 546 -4.98 -32.45 -8.49
N ILE A 547 -4.06 -31.68 -9.04
CA ILE A 547 -4.21 -30.96 -10.32
C ILE A 547 -3.23 -31.56 -11.32
N SER A 548 -3.62 -31.75 -12.57
CA SER A 548 -2.74 -32.27 -13.63
C SER A 548 -2.97 -31.58 -14.98
N TYR A 549 -1.88 -31.33 -15.71
CA TYR A 549 -1.84 -30.77 -17.05
C TYR A 549 -0.91 -31.61 -17.93
N GLY A 550 -1.48 -32.34 -18.90
CA GLY A 550 -0.72 -33.35 -19.65
C GLY A 550 -0.09 -34.38 -18.70
N ASN A 551 1.23 -34.53 -18.77
CA ASN A 551 2.00 -35.42 -17.89
C ASN A 551 2.45 -34.74 -16.57
N LEU A 552 2.24 -33.44 -16.41
CA LEU A 552 2.62 -32.71 -15.19
C LEU A 552 1.52 -32.84 -14.14
N MET A 553 1.89 -33.03 -12.89
CA MET A 553 0.94 -33.16 -11.77
C MET A 553 1.40 -32.37 -10.56
N LYS A 554 0.46 -31.76 -9.81
CA LYS A 554 0.72 -31.06 -8.57
C LYS A 554 -0.33 -31.41 -7.52
N TYR A 555 0.12 -31.44 -6.27
CA TYR A 555 -0.70 -31.78 -5.10
C TYR A 555 -0.77 -30.57 -4.16
N ILE A 556 -1.98 -30.19 -3.76
CA ILE A 556 -2.25 -29.12 -2.79
C ILE A 556 -2.78 -29.78 -1.51
N PRO A 557 -2.07 -29.73 -0.37
CA PRO A 557 -2.66 -30.10 0.91
C PRO A 557 -3.72 -29.05 1.29
N VAL A 558 -4.91 -29.53 1.64
CA VAL A 558 -6.06 -28.72 2.05
C VAL A 558 -6.48 -29.10 3.45
N VAL A 559 -6.77 -28.10 4.26
CA VAL A 559 -7.28 -28.24 5.63
C VAL A 559 -8.39 -27.23 5.88
N ILE A 560 -9.49 -27.74 6.44
CA ILE A 560 -10.74 -27.00 6.66
C ILE A 560 -11.06 -26.92 8.14
N GLY A 561 -11.41 -25.71 8.57
CA GLY A 561 -11.70 -25.37 9.95
C GLY A 561 -10.46 -25.15 10.81
N SER A 562 -10.71 -24.64 12.01
CA SER A 562 -9.73 -24.36 13.05
C SER A 562 -10.12 -25.07 14.34
N LYS A 563 -9.14 -25.37 15.18
CA LYS A 563 -9.36 -25.68 16.59
C LYS A 563 -9.41 -24.38 17.38
N GLU A 564 -10.56 -24.12 17.96
CA GLU A 564 -10.79 -22.98 18.85
C GLU A 564 -10.33 -23.33 20.27
N MET A 565 -9.79 -22.34 20.96
CA MET A 565 -9.32 -22.46 22.34
C MET A 565 -9.56 -21.13 23.05
N VAL A 566 -10.45 -21.10 24.04
CA VAL A 566 -10.56 -19.95 24.94
C VAL A 566 -9.26 -19.86 25.73
N ILE A 567 -8.64 -18.68 25.67
CA ILE A 567 -7.36 -18.35 26.27
C ILE A 567 -7.58 -17.57 27.57
N ASP A 568 -8.58 -16.69 27.57
CA ASP A 568 -9.04 -15.97 28.76
C ASP A 568 -10.56 -15.76 28.66
N ASP A 569 -11.29 -16.22 29.67
CA ASP A 569 -12.75 -16.09 29.75
C ASP A 569 -13.20 -14.88 30.58
N PHE A 570 -12.27 -14.13 31.18
CA PHE A 570 -12.53 -13.00 32.07
C PHE A 570 -13.40 -13.34 33.30
N GLU A 571 -13.41 -14.61 33.73
CA GLU A 571 -14.05 -15.02 35.00
C GLU A 571 -13.13 -14.83 36.22
N ASN A 572 -11.84 -14.55 36.01
CA ASN A 572 -10.83 -14.36 37.05
C ASN A 572 -9.93 -13.15 36.76
N SER A 573 -9.39 -12.52 37.81
CA SER A 573 -8.44 -11.41 37.65
C SER A 573 -7.18 -11.92 36.94
N ASN A 574 -6.81 -11.24 35.85
CA ASN A 574 -5.84 -11.70 34.86
C ASN A 574 -4.81 -10.61 34.46
N GLY A 575 -4.90 -9.43 35.07
CA GLY A 575 -4.04 -8.31 34.74
C GLY A 575 -4.32 -7.04 35.54
N THR A 576 -3.59 -5.99 35.21
CA THR A 576 -3.59 -4.69 35.87
C THR A 576 -3.74 -3.55 34.87
N PHE A 577 -4.20 -2.40 35.34
CA PHE A 577 -4.30 -1.19 34.53
C PHE A 577 -2.95 -0.47 34.45
N ILE A 578 -2.56 -0.09 33.23
CA ILE A 578 -1.55 0.95 33.00
C ILE A 578 -2.09 1.96 31.98
N SER A 579 -1.49 3.14 31.92
CA SER A 579 -1.86 4.21 30.99
C SER A 579 -0.66 4.83 30.29
N TYR A 580 -0.92 5.58 29.22
CA TYR A 580 0.05 6.45 28.56
C TYR A 580 -0.63 7.70 27.97
N PRO A 581 -0.06 8.90 28.11
CA PRO A 581 0.99 9.23 29.07
C PRO A 581 0.45 9.14 30.52
N ALA A 582 1.25 9.48 31.52
CA ALA A 582 0.91 9.23 32.94
C ALA A 582 -0.31 10.04 33.44
N GLU A 583 -0.70 11.08 32.70
CA GLU A 583 -1.86 11.94 32.94
C GLU A 583 -3.20 11.28 32.55
N VAL A 584 -3.17 10.19 31.78
CA VAL A 584 -4.36 9.40 31.47
C VAL A 584 -4.75 8.57 32.69
N THR A 585 -5.97 8.79 33.18
CA THR A 585 -6.53 8.02 34.30
C THR A 585 -7.51 6.95 33.80
N GLY A 586 -7.85 6.00 34.67
CA GLY A 586 -8.71 4.86 34.33
C GLY A 586 -8.51 3.69 35.28
N SER A 587 -9.10 2.55 34.93
CA SER A 587 -9.00 1.31 35.71
C SER A 587 -9.19 0.09 34.83
N TYR A 588 -8.78 -1.07 35.36
CA TYR A 588 -9.15 -2.37 34.85
C TYR A 588 -9.78 -3.17 35.99
N THR A 589 -10.97 -3.71 35.76
CA THR A 589 -11.72 -4.51 36.73
C THR A 589 -12.56 -5.56 36.01
N LEU A 590 -12.90 -6.65 36.70
CA LEU A 590 -13.98 -7.51 36.22
C LEU A 590 -15.34 -6.84 36.48
N SER A 591 -16.19 -6.83 35.46
CA SER A 591 -17.57 -6.33 35.52
C SER A 591 -18.56 -7.49 35.39
N ASN A 592 -19.73 -7.39 36.02
CA ASN A 592 -20.82 -8.36 35.87
C ASN A 592 -21.62 -8.19 34.56
N PHE A 593 -21.21 -7.24 33.70
CA PHE A 593 -21.77 -7.04 32.37
C PHE A 593 -21.02 -7.91 31.35
N SER A 594 -21.41 -9.18 31.24
CA SER A 594 -20.75 -10.17 30.35
C SER A 594 -21.53 -10.46 29.06
N LYS A 595 -20.86 -11.13 28.12
CA LYS A 595 -21.44 -11.73 26.92
C LYS A 595 -21.63 -13.24 27.10
N VAL A 596 -20.69 -13.89 27.77
CA VAL A 596 -20.66 -15.31 28.14
C VAL A 596 -20.19 -15.38 29.60
N GLY A 597 -20.59 -16.40 30.37
CA GLY A 597 -20.19 -16.49 31.77
C GLY A 597 -20.84 -15.43 32.67
N LYS A 598 -20.17 -15.07 33.76
CA LYS A 598 -20.64 -14.15 34.81
C LYS A 598 -19.93 -12.80 34.79
N SER A 599 -18.75 -12.69 34.18
CA SER A 599 -18.02 -11.43 34.12
C SER A 599 -17.30 -11.18 32.80
N SER A 600 -16.87 -9.92 32.61
CA SER A 600 -16.05 -9.47 31.49
C SER A 600 -14.95 -8.52 32.00
N GLY A 601 -13.89 -8.36 31.22
CA GLY A 601 -12.85 -7.36 31.51
C GLY A 601 -13.31 -5.96 31.12
N GLU A 602 -13.52 -5.08 32.10
CA GLU A 602 -13.84 -3.66 31.89
C GLU A 602 -12.56 -2.83 31.95
N ILE A 603 -12.19 -2.17 30.85
CA ILE A 603 -11.20 -1.08 30.85
C ILE A 603 -11.98 0.24 30.87
N SER A 604 -11.83 1.01 31.94
CA SER A 604 -12.27 2.41 32.01
C SER A 604 -11.12 3.37 31.69
N TYR A 605 -11.42 4.51 31.07
CA TYR A 605 -10.43 5.47 30.62
C TYR A 605 -10.94 6.91 30.68
N ASP A 606 -10.03 7.85 30.96
CA ASP A 606 -10.20 9.29 30.79
C ASP A 606 -9.09 9.81 29.86
N PHE A 607 -9.49 10.22 28.66
CA PHE A 607 -8.62 10.77 27.62
C PHE A 607 -8.78 12.30 27.46
N THR A 608 -9.40 12.97 28.43
CA THR A 608 -9.62 14.43 28.41
C THR A 608 -8.41 15.24 28.88
N THR A 609 -7.53 14.62 29.66
CA THR A 609 -6.46 15.28 30.43
C THR A 609 -5.26 15.75 29.62
N THR A 610 -5.10 15.33 28.36
CA THR A 610 -3.92 15.65 27.53
C THR A 610 -4.23 15.59 26.02
N ASP A 611 -3.45 16.32 25.23
CA ASP A 611 -3.52 16.35 23.76
C ASP A 611 -2.57 15.35 23.08
N ALA A 612 -1.78 14.60 23.86
CA ALA A 612 -0.85 13.58 23.34
C ALA A 612 -1.60 12.40 22.68
N THR A 613 -0.86 11.35 22.26
CA THR A 613 -1.50 10.04 22.04
C THR A 613 -1.85 9.42 23.39
N ARG A 614 -3.13 9.09 23.61
CA ARG A 614 -3.63 8.50 24.86
C ARG A 614 -3.82 7.00 24.69
N GLY A 615 -3.52 6.24 25.73
CA GLY A 615 -3.73 4.81 25.79
C GLY A 615 -4.16 4.34 27.18
N ALA A 616 -5.15 3.46 27.22
CA ALA A 616 -5.63 2.77 28.41
C ALA A 616 -5.48 1.27 28.19
N TYR A 617 -4.70 0.59 29.03
CA TYR A 617 -4.18 -0.74 28.77
C TYR A 617 -4.59 -1.72 29.89
N LEU A 618 -5.10 -2.88 29.48
CA LEU A 618 -5.02 -4.12 30.26
C LEU A 618 -3.62 -4.71 30.04
N LEU A 619 -2.75 -4.63 31.05
CA LEU A 619 -1.50 -5.37 31.11
C LEU A 619 -1.76 -6.73 31.76
N PHE A 620 -1.61 -7.82 31.01
CA PHE A 620 -1.82 -9.16 31.55
C PHE A 620 -0.73 -9.55 32.56
N ASP A 621 -1.12 -10.31 33.57
CA ASP A 621 -0.22 -10.77 34.64
C ASP A 621 0.91 -11.67 34.11
N ASN A 622 1.97 -11.82 34.92
CA ASN A 622 3.14 -12.65 34.62
C ASN A 622 3.88 -12.30 33.30
N GLY A 623 3.72 -11.08 32.81
CA GLY A 623 4.36 -10.57 31.59
C GLY A 623 3.60 -10.88 30.30
N GLY A 624 2.37 -11.42 30.39
CA GLY A 624 1.53 -11.68 29.24
C GLY A 624 1.16 -13.15 29.03
N ILE A 625 0.08 -13.36 28.29
CA ILE A 625 -0.41 -14.71 28.00
C ILE A 625 0.49 -15.38 26.96
N ARG A 626 1.11 -16.52 27.32
CA ARG A 626 2.12 -17.19 26.49
C ARG A 626 1.50 -18.16 25.47
N PHE A 627 1.89 -17.99 24.21
CA PHE A 627 1.54 -18.85 23.08
C PHE A 627 2.76 -19.68 22.68
N ASN A 628 2.75 -20.98 22.97
CA ASN A 628 3.82 -21.93 22.59
C ASN A 628 3.69 -22.43 21.13
N GLN A 629 2.55 -22.17 20.49
CA GLN A 629 2.33 -22.35 19.06
C GLN A 629 1.62 -21.10 18.55
N LYS A 630 1.86 -20.74 17.30
CA LYS A 630 1.18 -19.59 16.70
C LYS A 630 -0.24 -19.96 16.24
N PRO A 631 -1.29 -19.32 16.76
CA PRO A 631 -2.61 -19.39 16.15
C PRO A 631 -2.67 -18.55 14.87
N GLU A 632 -3.61 -18.86 13.99
CA GLU A 632 -3.88 -18.07 12.77
C GLU A 632 -4.52 -16.73 13.14
N LYS A 633 -5.46 -16.77 14.08
CA LYS A 633 -6.17 -15.59 14.60
C LYS A 633 -6.28 -15.62 16.11
N LEU A 634 -6.43 -14.43 16.70
CA LEU A 634 -7.05 -14.24 17.99
C LEU A 634 -8.42 -13.58 17.78
N GLY A 635 -9.37 -13.75 18.69
CA GLY A 635 -10.64 -13.04 18.66
C GLY A 635 -11.19 -12.81 20.05
N THR A 636 -12.05 -11.83 20.22
CA THR A 636 -12.70 -11.51 21.51
C THR A 636 -14.02 -10.78 21.26
N TRP A 637 -14.99 -10.97 22.15
CA TRP A 637 -16.17 -10.12 22.19
C TRP A 637 -15.79 -8.75 22.73
N ILE A 638 -16.14 -7.70 21.99
CA ILE A 638 -15.97 -6.31 22.40
C ILE A 638 -17.35 -5.67 22.46
N TYR A 639 -17.68 -5.04 23.59
CA TYR A 639 -18.87 -4.19 23.67
C TYR A 639 -18.59 -2.82 23.07
N GLY A 640 -19.25 -2.51 21.97
CA GLY A 640 -19.15 -1.24 21.29
C GLY A 640 -19.90 -0.13 22.01
N ASN A 641 -19.28 1.05 22.06
CA ASN A 641 -19.76 2.25 22.74
C ASN A 641 -19.79 3.48 21.82
N MET A 642 -19.67 3.27 20.50
CA MET A 642 -19.51 4.31 19.46
C MET A 642 -18.39 5.35 19.72
N SER A 643 -17.41 5.06 20.57
CA SER A 643 -16.31 5.99 20.89
C SER A 643 -15.38 6.32 19.71
N GLY A 644 -15.43 5.54 18.63
CA GLY A 644 -14.57 5.71 17.47
C GLY A 644 -13.09 5.30 17.68
N HIS A 645 -12.72 4.91 18.91
CA HIS A 645 -11.35 4.58 19.27
C HIS A 645 -10.81 3.33 18.58
N MET A 646 -9.48 3.27 18.43
CA MET A 646 -8.79 2.04 18.05
C MET A 646 -8.66 1.12 19.26
N VAL A 647 -8.90 -0.16 19.07
CA VAL A 647 -8.51 -1.22 20.02
C VAL A 647 -7.32 -1.98 19.41
N LYS A 648 -6.25 -2.14 20.19
CA LYS A 648 -5.01 -2.79 19.77
C LYS A 648 -4.54 -3.82 20.80
N ALA A 649 -3.66 -4.70 20.38
CA ALA A 649 -2.91 -5.62 21.23
C ALA A 649 -1.40 -5.45 20.97
N LYS A 650 -0.57 -5.71 21.98
CA LYS A 650 0.88 -5.81 21.83
C LYS A 650 1.32 -7.26 22.00
N LEU A 651 1.91 -7.82 20.94
CA LEU A 651 2.59 -9.11 20.97
C LEU A 651 4.10 -8.89 21.15
N VAL A 652 4.73 -9.77 21.93
CA VAL A 652 6.18 -9.80 22.18
C VAL A 652 6.72 -11.19 21.84
N GLY A 653 7.59 -11.28 20.83
CA GLY A 653 8.26 -12.54 20.47
C GLY A 653 9.40 -12.90 21.42
N GLU A 654 9.83 -14.17 21.42
CA GLU A 654 10.95 -14.66 22.24
C GLU A 654 12.28 -13.88 22.06
N ASN A 655 12.48 -13.25 20.90
CA ASN A 655 13.64 -12.40 20.61
C ASN A 655 13.46 -10.92 21.00
N GLY A 656 12.41 -10.58 21.74
CA GLY A 656 12.07 -9.20 22.11
C GLY A 656 11.39 -8.38 21.01
N ASN A 657 11.13 -8.94 19.82
CA ASN A 657 10.43 -8.23 18.75
C ASN A 657 9.00 -7.89 19.17
N ILE A 658 8.68 -6.59 19.14
CA ILE A 658 7.34 -6.07 19.45
C ILE A 658 6.52 -6.00 18.16
N GLN A 659 5.26 -6.43 18.22
CA GLN A 659 4.27 -6.23 17.16
C GLN A 659 2.98 -5.68 17.78
N ASN A 660 2.66 -4.42 17.48
CA ASN A 660 1.37 -3.83 17.85
C ASN A 660 0.37 -4.14 16.73
N ILE A 661 -0.71 -4.84 17.06
CA ILE A 661 -1.74 -5.28 16.11
C ILE A 661 -3.06 -4.58 16.40
N THR A 662 -3.79 -4.21 15.35
CA THR A 662 -5.13 -3.61 15.50
C THR A 662 -6.16 -4.73 15.63
N ILE A 663 -6.93 -4.70 16.72
CA ILE A 663 -8.09 -5.57 16.93
C ILE A 663 -9.30 -4.96 16.21
N ALA A 664 -9.59 -3.69 16.52
CA ALA A 664 -10.62 -2.89 15.87
C ALA A 664 -10.02 -1.55 15.43
N PRO A 665 -10.11 -1.16 14.13
CA PRO A 665 -9.57 0.10 13.64
C PRO A 665 -10.39 1.31 14.13
N SER A 666 -11.66 1.09 14.46
CA SER A 666 -12.55 2.03 15.13
C SER A 666 -13.62 1.23 15.88
N VAL A 667 -14.06 1.69 17.04
CA VAL A 667 -15.24 1.17 17.74
C VAL A 667 -16.43 2.06 17.39
N ASP A 668 -16.97 1.83 16.20
CA ASP A 668 -18.03 2.61 15.54
C ASP A 668 -19.42 1.93 15.61
N TRP A 669 -19.56 0.92 16.46
CA TRP A 669 -20.81 0.20 16.71
C TRP A 669 -21.25 0.30 18.17
N GLU A 670 -22.51 -0.03 18.42
CA GLU A 670 -23.07 -0.25 19.75
C GLU A 670 -23.30 -1.75 19.98
N GLY A 671 -23.11 -2.23 21.22
CA GLY A 671 -23.41 -3.62 21.59
C GLY A 671 -22.26 -4.61 21.38
N TRP A 672 -22.50 -5.86 21.78
CA TRP A 672 -21.50 -6.94 21.71
C TRP A 672 -21.24 -7.41 20.27
N LYS A 673 -19.99 -7.29 19.82
CA LYS A 673 -19.50 -7.78 18.51
C LYS A 673 -18.27 -8.66 18.73
N PHE A 674 -18.24 -9.83 18.10
CA PHE A 674 -17.03 -10.66 18.10
C PHE A 674 -16.07 -10.11 17.04
N VAL A 675 -14.85 -9.78 17.45
CA VAL A 675 -13.84 -9.17 16.59
C VAL A 675 -12.64 -10.10 16.50
N GLU A 676 -12.26 -10.46 15.28
CA GLU A 676 -11.10 -11.31 14.99
C GLU A 676 -9.92 -10.47 14.46
N MET A 677 -8.71 -10.83 14.88
CA MET A 677 -7.45 -10.27 14.40
C MET A 677 -6.54 -11.39 13.88
N SER A 678 -5.91 -11.21 12.72
CA SER A 678 -4.92 -12.17 12.21
C SER A 678 -3.57 -11.99 12.90
N VAL A 679 -2.90 -13.07 13.30
CA VAL A 679 -1.57 -12.97 13.94
C VAL A 679 -0.49 -12.76 12.86
N PRO A 680 0.24 -11.62 12.83
CA PRO A 680 1.13 -11.26 11.72
C PRO A 680 2.20 -12.30 11.42
N ALA A 681 2.54 -12.49 10.13
CA ALA A 681 3.57 -13.42 9.68
C ALA A 681 4.99 -13.13 10.26
N SER A 682 5.23 -11.88 10.68
CA SER A 682 6.43 -11.43 11.40
C SER A 682 6.59 -12.07 12.78
N VAL A 683 5.50 -12.47 13.44
CA VAL A 683 5.53 -13.23 14.71
C VAL A 683 5.89 -14.68 14.40
N LYS A 684 7.06 -15.11 14.86
CA LYS A 684 7.63 -16.45 14.70
C LYS A 684 7.90 -17.08 16.06
N GLY A 685 7.85 -18.40 16.15
CA GLY A 685 8.11 -19.14 17.39
C GLY A 685 7.03 -18.92 18.46
N SER A 686 7.42 -19.02 19.72
CA SER A 686 6.54 -18.63 20.83
C SER A 686 6.48 -17.10 20.97
N PHE A 687 5.38 -16.61 21.51
CA PHE A 687 5.22 -15.19 21.83
C PHE A 687 4.29 -14.99 23.03
N GLN A 688 4.26 -13.77 23.56
CA GLN A 688 3.33 -13.35 24.61
C GLN A 688 2.38 -12.29 24.07
N LEU A 689 1.09 -12.39 24.41
CA LEU A 689 0.17 -11.26 24.38
C LEU A 689 0.36 -10.50 25.69
N GLU A 690 1.15 -9.41 25.64
CA GLU A 690 1.51 -8.62 26.82
C GLU A 690 0.30 -7.79 27.30
N ARG A 691 -0.43 -7.18 26.37
CA ARG A 691 -1.52 -6.25 26.69
C ARG A 691 -2.54 -6.08 25.56
N ILE A 692 -3.79 -5.85 25.94
CA ILE A 692 -4.86 -5.29 25.09
C ILE A 692 -5.11 -3.85 25.53
N TYR A 693 -5.35 -2.93 24.60
CA TYR A 693 -5.46 -1.52 24.92
C TYR A 693 -6.33 -0.72 23.95
N ILE A 694 -6.97 0.30 24.52
CA ILE A 694 -7.69 1.34 23.81
C ILE A 694 -6.68 2.45 23.52
N VAL A 695 -6.65 2.99 22.29
CA VAL A 695 -5.73 4.09 21.93
C VAL A 695 -6.42 5.15 21.10
N GLU A 696 -6.14 6.40 21.44
CA GLU A 696 -6.58 7.59 20.73
C GLU A 696 -5.37 8.45 20.35
N THR A 697 -5.25 8.76 19.06
CA THR A 697 -4.13 9.53 18.49
C THR A 697 -4.55 10.94 18.09
N ASN A 698 -5.85 11.22 17.94
CA ASN A 698 -6.35 12.55 17.61
C ASN A 698 -6.45 13.39 18.90
N SER A 699 -5.72 14.51 18.98
CA SER A 699 -5.72 15.42 20.14
C SER A 699 -7.11 15.99 20.46
N LEU A 700 -7.94 16.22 19.42
CA LEU A 700 -9.30 16.76 19.56
C LEU A 700 -10.29 15.76 20.17
N SER A 701 -9.97 14.46 20.13
CA SER A 701 -10.86 13.36 20.52
C SER A 701 -10.90 13.12 22.05
N LYS A 702 -11.34 14.10 22.83
CA LYS A 702 -11.38 14.04 24.31
C LYS A 702 -12.70 13.48 24.85
N ASP A 703 -12.63 12.39 25.62
CA ASP A 703 -13.78 11.76 26.28
C ASP A 703 -13.37 10.91 27.51
N ILE A 704 -14.38 10.44 28.22
CA ILE A 704 -14.29 9.45 29.29
C ILE A 704 -15.25 8.31 28.93
N GLY A 705 -14.78 7.06 29.05
CA GLY A 705 -15.56 5.90 28.63
C GLY A 705 -15.10 4.58 29.23
N LYS A 706 -15.74 3.52 28.75
CA LYS A 706 -15.49 2.12 29.12
C LYS A 706 -15.61 1.23 27.89
N ILE A 707 -14.76 0.20 27.79
CA ILE A 707 -14.90 -0.88 26.81
C ILE A 707 -14.78 -2.22 27.55
N TYR A 708 -15.62 -3.17 27.16
CA TYR A 708 -15.72 -4.50 27.76
C TYR A 708 -15.16 -5.57 26.82
N PHE A 709 -14.44 -6.53 27.39
CA PHE A 709 -13.79 -7.65 26.70
C PHE A 709 -14.21 -8.99 27.30
N ASP A 710 -14.55 -9.97 26.45
CA ASP A 710 -15.00 -11.30 26.87
C ASP A 710 -14.54 -12.37 25.83
N GLN A 711 -14.41 -13.63 26.25
CA GLN A 711 -13.93 -14.79 25.48
C GLN A 711 -12.74 -14.50 24.57
N LEU A 712 -11.60 -14.11 25.12
CA LEU A 712 -10.36 -14.03 24.36
C LEU A 712 -10.00 -15.44 23.88
N THR A 713 -10.10 -15.67 22.57
CA THR A 713 -10.07 -16.98 21.93
C THR A 713 -8.97 -17.04 20.88
N ALA A 714 -8.22 -18.14 20.83
CA ALA A 714 -7.23 -18.42 19.80
C ALA A 714 -7.74 -19.48 18.81
N PHE A 715 -7.49 -19.22 17.53
CA PHE A 715 -7.89 -20.07 16.43
C PHE A 715 -6.64 -20.72 15.84
N TYR A 716 -6.40 -21.99 16.19
CA TYR A 716 -5.30 -22.76 15.63
C TYR A 716 -5.76 -23.42 14.33
N PRO A 717 -5.00 -23.32 13.23
CA PRO A 717 -5.33 -24.07 12.02
C PRO A 717 -5.26 -25.56 12.35
N ASN A 718 -6.24 -26.33 11.85
CA ASN A 718 -6.12 -27.78 11.85
C ASN A 718 -4.83 -28.18 11.09
N ARG A 719 -4.28 -29.35 11.40
CA ARG A 719 -3.08 -29.86 10.70
C ARG A 719 -3.49 -30.89 9.65
N PHE A 720 -2.73 -30.95 8.56
CA PHE A 720 -2.81 -32.05 7.61
C PHE A 720 -2.02 -33.23 8.19
N GLU A 721 -2.68 -34.38 8.36
CA GLU A 721 -2.08 -35.57 9.00
C GLU A 721 -1.76 -36.69 7.99
N GLY A 722 -2.02 -36.48 6.69
CA GLY A 722 -1.71 -37.44 5.64
C GLY A 722 -0.29 -37.32 5.07
N SER A 723 0.03 -38.18 4.11
CA SER A 723 1.20 -38.01 3.23
C SER A 723 0.81 -37.25 1.96
N ILE A 724 1.69 -36.37 1.48
CA ILE A 724 1.54 -35.72 0.17
C ILE A 724 2.29 -36.59 -0.85
N PRO A 725 1.65 -37.08 -1.92
CA PRO A 725 2.35 -37.87 -2.93
C PRO A 725 3.45 -37.07 -3.63
N MET A 726 4.51 -37.75 -4.07
CA MET A 726 5.59 -37.10 -4.83
C MET A 726 5.04 -36.46 -6.11
N THR A 727 5.47 -35.22 -6.35
CA THR A 727 5.11 -34.44 -7.53
C THR A 727 5.94 -34.93 -8.73
N GLN A 728 5.32 -35.49 -9.77
CA GLN A 728 6.00 -35.71 -11.06
C GLN A 728 6.10 -34.40 -11.85
N ASN A 729 6.93 -33.48 -11.35
CA ASN A 729 7.47 -32.38 -12.15
C ASN A 729 8.89 -32.79 -12.55
N THR A 730 9.09 -33.18 -13.81
CA THR A 730 10.42 -33.46 -14.36
C THR A 730 11.16 -32.13 -14.56
N ILE A 731 11.80 -31.62 -13.49
CA ILE A 731 12.76 -30.52 -13.59
C ILE A 731 14.04 -31.06 -14.25
N VAL A 732 13.95 -31.34 -15.55
CA VAL A 732 15.11 -31.56 -16.41
C VAL A 732 15.54 -30.20 -16.93
N GLU A 733 16.32 -29.49 -16.12
CA GLU A 733 17.01 -28.29 -16.59
C GLU A 733 17.98 -28.73 -17.70
N SER A 734 17.65 -28.39 -18.95
CA SER A 734 18.34 -28.88 -20.15
C SER A 734 19.79 -28.41 -20.25
N ARG A 735 20.17 -27.47 -19.38
CA ARG A 735 21.53 -26.96 -19.20
C ARG A 735 22.30 -27.58 -18.02
N ASN A 736 21.67 -28.42 -17.20
CA ASN A 736 22.35 -29.24 -16.19
C ASN A 736 22.96 -30.48 -16.86
N LYS A 737 24.12 -30.31 -17.47
CA LYS A 737 24.80 -31.37 -18.23
C LYS A 737 26.29 -31.09 -18.39
N LYS A 738 27.06 -32.17 -18.42
CA LYS A 738 28.45 -32.15 -18.86
C LYS A 738 28.58 -31.60 -20.28
N SER A 739 29.51 -30.68 -20.46
CA SER A 739 29.87 -30.15 -21.77
C SER A 739 31.38 -30.03 -21.90
N GLU A 740 31.86 -30.33 -23.10
CA GLU A 740 33.20 -29.98 -23.52
C GLU A 740 33.29 -28.49 -23.87
N LEU A 741 34.51 -27.96 -23.75
CA LEU A 741 34.85 -26.58 -24.14
C LEU A 741 34.82 -26.44 -25.67
N LYS A 742 34.16 -25.39 -26.17
CA LYS A 742 33.96 -25.13 -27.60
C LYS A 742 34.01 -23.63 -27.91
N GLY A 743 34.92 -23.25 -28.81
CA GLY A 743 35.16 -21.87 -29.22
C GLY A 743 36.33 -21.23 -28.49
N GLU A 744 36.97 -20.24 -29.11
CA GLU A 744 38.18 -19.58 -28.60
C GLU A 744 37.92 -18.80 -27.31
N ALA A 745 36.68 -18.32 -27.11
CA ALA A 745 36.27 -17.60 -25.92
C ALA A 745 35.71 -18.51 -24.81
N SER A 746 35.77 -19.84 -24.96
CA SER A 746 35.23 -20.78 -23.97
C SER A 746 36.09 -20.90 -22.71
N PHE A 747 35.46 -21.17 -21.57
CA PHE A 747 36.12 -21.37 -20.27
C PHE A 747 35.24 -22.11 -19.26
N ARG A 748 35.85 -22.58 -18.17
CA ARG A 748 35.15 -23.15 -17.01
C ARG A 748 35.20 -22.24 -15.79
N LEU A 749 34.09 -22.20 -15.04
CA LEU A 749 33.97 -21.50 -13.75
C LEU A 749 33.70 -22.50 -12.63
N PHE A 750 34.53 -22.48 -11.59
CA PHE A 750 34.21 -23.09 -10.31
C PHE A 750 33.37 -22.10 -9.49
N VAL A 751 32.21 -22.52 -8.99
CA VAL A 751 31.29 -21.62 -8.27
C VAL A 751 30.79 -22.25 -6.98
N HIS A 752 30.84 -21.47 -5.90
CA HIS A 752 30.42 -21.89 -4.57
C HIS A 752 29.75 -20.75 -3.76
N GLY A 753 28.98 -21.12 -2.73
CA GLY A 753 28.51 -20.19 -1.70
C GLY A 753 29.60 -19.84 -0.69
N ASP A 754 29.24 -19.81 0.59
CA ASP A 754 30.20 -19.70 1.71
C ASP A 754 31.04 -20.97 1.86
N VAL A 755 32.33 -20.81 2.19
CA VAL A 755 33.22 -21.90 2.65
C VAL A 755 34.05 -21.36 3.82
N SER A 756 33.62 -21.61 5.05
CA SER A 756 34.21 -21.09 6.28
C SER A 756 34.34 -22.17 7.35
N GLU A 757 35.31 -22.03 8.26
CA GLU A 757 35.70 -23.00 9.31
C GLU A 757 36.34 -24.29 8.78
N VAL A 758 37.65 -24.18 8.55
CA VAL A 758 38.54 -25.31 8.33
C VAL A 758 39.17 -25.66 9.68
N ASP A 759 38.34 -26.21 10.57
CA ASP A 759 38.68 -26.37 11.98
C ASP A 759 39.05 -27.82 12.35
N THR A 760 38.80 -28.79 11.46
CA THR A 760 39.23 -30.20 11.61
C THR A 760 40.12 -30.69 10.46
N ILE A 761 40.88 -31.76 10.72
CA ILE A 761 41.71 -32.46 9.72
C ILE A 761 40.87 -32.98 8.53
N GLN A 762 39.58 -33.25 8.72
CA GLN A 762 38.69 -33.67 7.62
C GLN A 762 38.29 -32.49 6.74
N ASP A 763 38.16 -31.29 7.33
CA ASP A 763 37.89 -30.05 6.61
C ASP A 763 39.13 -29.56 5.84
N ASP A 764 40.34 -29.69 6.41
CA ASP A 764 41.62 -29.47 5.71
C ASP A 764 41.67 -30.28 4.41
N VAL A 765 41.38 -31.59 4.50
CA VAL A 765 41.33 -32.49 3.33
C VAL A 765 40.23 -32.10 2.33
N ALA A 766 39.11 -31.57 2.81
CA ALA A 766 38.05 -31.08 1.94
C ALA A 766 38.44 -29.78 1.22
N VAL A 767 39.14 -28.87 1.90
CA VAL A 767 39.67 -27.63 1.33
C VAL A 767 40.78 -27.88 0.33
N ASP A 768 41.74 -28.75 0.64
CA ASP A 768 42.77 -29.18 -0.31
C ASP A 768 42.12 -29.74 -1.60
N LYS A 769 41.06 -30.55 -1.46
CA LYS A 769 40.30 -31.07 -2.61
C LYS A 769 39.58 -29.96 -3.39
N ILE A 770 38.93 -29.00 -2.72
CA ILE A 770 38.32 -27.84 -3.39
C ILE A 770 39.37 -27.07 -4.17
N ALA A 771 40.51 -26.74 -3.54
CA ALA A 771 41.57 -25.96 -4.17
C ALA A 771 42.14 -26.68 -5.39
N ASN A 772 42.43 -27.98 -5.29
CA ASN A 772 42.91 -28.77 -6.42
C ASN A 772 41.88 -28.82 -7.56
N ILE A 773 40.59 -29.10 -7.28
CA ILE A 773 39.52 -29.11 -8.29
C ILE A 773 39.37 -27.74 -8.97
N ALA A 774 39.38 -26.65 -8.21
CA ALA A 774 39.25 -25.29 -8.72
C ALA A 774 40.47 -24.86 -9.55
N ASN A 775 41.67 -25.28 -9.14
CA ASN A 775 42.92 -25.00 -9.85
C ASN A 775 43.04 -25.81 -11.16
N ASP A 776 42.66 -27.09 -11.15
CA ASP A 776 42.83 -28.00 -12.29
C ASP A 776 41.70 -27.90 -13.33
N LYS A 777 40.46 -27.64 -12.90
CA LYS A 777 39.25 -27.80 -13.75
C LYS A 777 38.56 -26.50 -14.16
N ALA A 778 38.90 -25.35 -13.56
CA ALA A 778 38.33 -24.05 -13.88
C ALA A 778 39.43 -23.02 -14.21
N GLU A 779 39.11 -22.01 -15.03
CA GLU A 779 40.03 -20.89 -15.29
C GLU A 779 39.80 -19.70 -14.33
N MET A 780 38.65 -19.71 -13.63
CA MET A 780 38.20 -18.64 -12.75
C MET A 780 37.22 -19.18 -11.72
N ASN A 781 37.29 -18.66 -10.50
CA ASN A 781 36.51 -19.10 -9.34
C ASN A 781 35.58 -17.99 -8.85
N ILE A 782 34.40 -18.34 -8.34
CA ILE A 782 33.44 -17.39 -7.76
C ILE A 782 32.91 -17.95 -6.44
N PHE A 783 33.03 -17.15 -5.38
CA PHE A 783 32.45 -17.43 -4.07
C PHE A 783 31.53 -16.27 -3.69
N THR A 784 30.24 -16.54 -3.48
CA THR A 784 29.27 -15.46 -3.18
C THR A 784 29.34 -14.95 -1.75
N GLN A 785 30.14 -15.55 -0.87
CA GLN A 785 30.30 -15.13 0.52
C GLN A 785 31.78 -15.23 0.93
N PHE A 786 32.06 -15.55 2.20
CA PHE A 786 33.40 -15.69 2.75
C PHE A 786 34.10 -16.95 2.20
N ILE A 787 35.43 -16.93 2.26
CA ILE A 787 36.31 -18.06 1.98
C ILE A 787 37.33 -18.10 3.10
N ASP A 788 37.56 -19.27 3.68
CA ASP A 788 38.67 -19.50 4.60
C ASP A 788 40.03 -19.04 4.01
N GLU A 789 40.88 -18.47 4.86
CA GLU A 789 42.19 -17.94 4.43
C GLU A 789 43.14 -19.05 3.94
N THR A 790 42.98 -20.29 4.41
CA THR A 790 43.74 -21.46 3.93
C THR A 790 43.37 -21.78 2.50
N LEU A 791 42.07 -21.98 2.22
CA LEU A 791 41.56 -22.21 0.86
C LEU A 791 41.95 -21.06 -0.07
N LYS A 792 41.70 -19.82 0.36
CA LYS A 792 42.05 -18.60 -0.38
C LYS A 792 43.55 -18.48 -0.69
N GLY A 793 44.42 -18.99 0.19
CA GLY A 793 45.86 -19.06 -0.03
C GLY A 793 46.31 -20.15 -1.03
N GLN A 794 45.49 -21.17 -1.27
CA GLN A 794 45.77 -22.27 -2.21
C GLN A 794 45.18 -22.05 -3.62
N LEU A 795 44.25 -21.10 -3.81
CA LEU A 795 43.64 -20.82 -5.11
C LEU A 795 44.58 -20.00 -6.01
N ASN A 796 45.08 -20.63 -7.07
CA ASN A 796 46.00 -20.03 -8.04
C ASN A 796 45.27 -19.28 -9.18
N ASN A 797 44.03 -19.68 -9.49
CA ASN A 797 43.23 -19.11 -10.56
C ASN A 797 42.47 -17.85 -10.12
N LYS A 798 42.06 -17.02 -11.10
CA LYS A 798 41.38 -15.73 -10.82
C LYS A 798 40.13 -15.97 -9.98
N THR A 799 40.13 -15.50 -8.73
CA THR A 799 39.05 -15.74 -7.77
C THR A 799 38.29 -14.45 -7.48
N LEU A 800 36.96 -14.47 -7.63
CA LEU A 800 36.06 -13.40 -7.18
C LEU A 800 35.41 -13.81 -5.86
N VAL A 801 35.58 -12.98 -4.84
CA VAL A 801 34.93 -13.11 -3.53
C VAL A 801 33.91 -11.98 -3.40
N VAL A 802 32.66 -12.31 -3.09
CA VAL A 802 31.57 -11.34 -2.99
C VAL A 802 31.35 -10.98 -1.52
N SER A 803 32.36 -10.35 -0.92
CA SER A 803 32.37 -9.94 0.48
C SER A 803 32.01 -8.46 0.64
N GLY A 804 30.81 -8.09 0.17
CA GLY A 804 30.25 -6.75 0.28
C GLY A 804 30.70 -5.75 -0.80
N GLY A 805 29.89 -4.70 -1.01
CA GLY A 805 30.09 -3.70 -2.05
C GLY A 805 29.77 -4.19 -3.48
N TYR A 806 30.03 -3.33 -4.48
CA TYR A 806 29.69 -3.59 -5.88
C TYR A 806 30.87 -3.35 -6.82
N VAL A 807 31.05 -4.23 -7.81
CA VAL A 807 32.16 -4.17 -8.78
C VAL A 807 31.86 -5.00 -10.02
N SER A 808 32.36 -4.59 -11.18
CA SER A 808 32.27 -5.36 -12.43
C SER A 808 33.63 -5.93 -12.84
N ASN A 809 33.64 -7.16 -13.34
CA ASN A 809 34.80 -7.83 -13.91
C ASN A 809 34.45 -8.37 -15.30
N ARG A 810 35.37 -8.25 -16.28
CA ARG A 810 35.23 -8.91 -17.57
C ARG A 810 36.18 -10.11 -17.67
N TYR A 811 35.73 -11.19 -18.31
CA TYR A 811 36.57 -12.33 -18.65
C TYR A 811 36.05 -13.01 -19.92
N LYS A 812 36.92 -13.17 -20.92
CA LYS A 812 36.59 -13.62 -22.30
C LYS A 812 35.31 -12.94 -22.82
N ASN A 813 34.28 -13.69 -23.24
CA ASN A 813 33.02 -13.21 -23.78
C ASN A 813 31.95 -12.85 -22.72
N SER A 814 32.31 -12.82 -21.43
CA SER A 814 31.39 -12.77 -20.29
C SER A 814 31.66 -11.61 -19.34
N MET A 815 30.59 -11.06 -18.77
CA MET A 815 30.62 -10.01 -17.75
C MET A 815 30.21 -10.58 -16.38
N PHE A 816 30.90 -10.16 -15.33
CA PHE A 816 30.64 -10.52 -13.94
C PHE A 816 30.28 -9.24 -13.20
N ILE A 817 29.12 -9.19 -12.55
CA ILE A 817 28.60 -8.02 -11.85
C ILE A 817 28.34 -8.42 -10.41
N ASN A 818 29.15 -7.93 -9.48
CA ASN A 818 28.95 -8.16 -8.06
C ASN A 818 28.09 -7.02 -7.50
N LEU A 819 27.04 -7.38 -6.75
CA LEU A 819 26.11 -6.49 -6.08
C LEU A 819 25.96 -6.94 -4.61
N ASP A 820 25.47 -6.04 -3.76
CA ASP A 820 25.37 -6.30 -2.32
C ASP A 820 23.96 -6.05 -1.79
N ASN A 821 23.30 -7.13 -1.35
CA ASN A 821 22.01 -7.12 -0.68
C ASN A 821 22.11 -7.45 0.83
N SER A 822 23.30 -7.30 1.43
CA SER A 822 23.55 -7.73 2.81
C SER A 822 22.64 -7.08 3.86
N SER A 823 22.20 -5.83 3.68
CA SER A 823 21.27 -5.17 4.60
C SER A 823 19.81 -5.61 4.43
N GLY A 824 19.46 -6.25 3.32
CA GLY A 824 18.09 -6.70 2.99
C GLY A 824 17.60 -6.31 1.59
N SER A 825 18.27 -5.39 0.91
CA SER A 825 18.08 -5.05 -0.51
C SER A 825 19.30 -4.28 -1.04
N LEU A 826 19.31 -3.90 -2.32
CA LEU A 826 20.40 -3.10 -2.88
C LEU A 826 20.35 -1.66 -2.32
N ARG A 827 19.16 -1.03 -2.27
CA ARG A 827 18.94 0.31 -1.72
C ARG A 827 19.28 0.39 -0.25
N GLU A 828 18.82 -0.56 0.57
CA GLU A 828 19.10 -0.59 2.00
C GLU A 828 20.59 -0.84 2.33
N THR A 829 21.33 -1.44 1.41
CA THR A 829 22.77 -1.67 1.58
C THR A 829 23.58 -0.46 1.11
N ASN A 830 23.33 0.01 -0.11
CA ASN A 830 23.89 1.24 -0.68
C ASN A 830 23.13 1.64 -1.95
N PHE A 831 22.33 2.72 -1.91
CA PHE A 831 21.55 3.18 -3.07
C PHE A 831 22.39 3.55 -4.30
N GLU A 832 23.63 4.02 -4.15
CA GLU A 832 24.47 4.36 -5.32
C GLU A 832 24.80 3.13 -6.18
N GLN A 833 24.72 1.92 -5.63
CA GLN A 833 24.91 0.69 -6.41
C GLN A 833 23.83 0.51 -7.49
N TRP A 834 22.62 1.05 -7.30
CA TRP A 834 21.57 1.05 -8.32
C TRP A 834 21.95 1.92 -9.51
N ARG A 835 22.43 3.16 -9.28
CA ARG A 835 22.90 4.05 -10.35
C ARG A 835 24.06 3.43 -11.12
N TRP A 836 25.02 2.86 -10.38
CA TRP A 836 26.15 2.16 -10.97
C TRP A 836 25.72 0.96 -11.82
N PHE A 837 24.84 0.11 -11.29
CA PHE A 837 24.34 -1.09 -11.97
C PHE A 837 23.61 -0.75 -13.28
N LEU A 838 22.71 0.24 -13.24
CA LEU A 838 21.95 0.67 -14.42
C LEU A 838 22.85 1.23 -15.52
N ASN A 839 23.87 2.02 -15.17
CA ASN A 839 24.88 2.50 -16.11
C ASN A 839 25.69 1.33 -16.70
N MET A 840 26.14 0.40 -15.84
CA MET A 840 26.96 -0.75 -16.24
C MET A 840 26.26 -1.66 -17.28
N ILE A 841 24.96 -1.94 -17.11
CA ILE A 841 24.21 -2.79 -18.05
C ILE A 841 23.84 -2.09 -19.36
N GLN A 842 23.73 -0.76 -19.38
CA GLN A 842 23.53 0.00 -20.63
C GLN A 842 24.71 -0.19 -21.58
N GLY A 843 25.94 -0.21 -21.07
CA GLY A 843 27.16 -0.41 -21.86
C GLY A 843 27.50 -1.87 -22.21
N VAL A 844 26.80 -2.86 -21.67
CA VAL A 844 27.24 -4.27 -21.80
C VAL A 844 27.07 -4.84 -23.22
N ASP A 845 28.13 -5.48 -23.70
CA ASP A 845 28.31 -6.08 -25.03
C ASP A 845 28.69 -7.59 -24.96
N SER A 846 28.87 -8.12 -23.75
CA SER A 846 29.15 -9.53 -23.49
C SER A 846 27.95 -10.44 -23.84
N LYS A 847 28.21 -11.65 -24.36
CA LYS A 847 27.16 -12.66 -24.65
C LYS A 847 26.48 -13.19 -23.39
N ASN A 848 27.25 -13.27 -22.29
CA ASN A 848 26.79 -13.82 -21.01
C ASN A 848 27.04 -12.80 -19.88
N ILE A 849 26.14 -12.74 -18.91
CA ILE A 849 26.28 -11.95 -17.68
C ILE A 849 26.03 -12.87 -16.47
N PHE A 850 26.98 -12.85 -15.54
CA PHE A 850 26.87 -13.49 -14.22
C PHE A 850 26.75 -12.39 -13.17
N ILE A 851 25.61 -12.30 -12.48
CA ILE A 851 25.35 -11.31 -11.43
C ILE A 851 25.41 -12.02 -10.09
N THR A 852 26.25 -11.57 -9.17
CA THR A 852 26.44 -12.23 -7.87
C THR A 852 25.90 -11.39 -6.73
N LEU A 853 25.25 -12.05 -5.76
CA LEU A 853 24.67 -11.45 -4.56
C LEU A 853 25.03 -12.31 -3.33
N PRO A 854 25.42 -11.71 -2.18
CA PRO A 854 25.80 -12.47 -0.99
C PRO A 854 24.64 -13.16 -0.27
N LYS A 855 23.39 -12.73 -0.52
CA LYS A 855 22.18 -13.34 0.03
C LYS A 855 21.18 -13.69 -1.07
N ALA A 856 20.27 -14.61 -0.76
CA ALA A 856 19.10 -14.94 -1.57
C ALA A 856 18.32 -13.68 -2.03
N LEU A 857 17.70 -13.77 -3.21
CA LEU A 857 16.70 -12.81 -3.68
C LEU A 857 15.41 -12.99 -2.88
N VAL A 858 15.38 -12.35 -1.72
CA VAL A 858 14.21 -12.15 -0.87
C VAL A 858 14.36 -10.75 -0.29
N PHE A 859 14.21 -9.71 -1.12
CA PHE A 859 14.39 -8.34 -0.63
C PHE A 859 13.27 -7.97 0.34
N LYS A 860 13.57 -7.10 1.33
CA LYS A 860 12.54 -6.62 2.27
C LYS A 860 11.42 -5.85 1.57
N ASP A 861 11.75 -5.15 0.49
CA ASP A 861 10.82 -4.45 -0.39
C ASP A 861 10.62 -5.27 -1.68
N THR A 862 9.42 -5.81 -1.84
CA THR A 862 9.08 -6.67 -2.98
C THR A 862 8.98 -5.90 -4.30
N LEU A 863 8.73 -4.58 -4.27
CA LEU A 863 8.76 -3.75 -5.47
C LEU A 863 10.20 -3.48 -5.91
N GLU A 864 11.15 -3.34 -4.98
CA GLU A 864 12.57 -3.25 -5.33
C GLU A 864 13.08 -4.57 -5.97
N GLU A 865 12.68 -5.73 -5.44
CA GLU A 865 13.02 -7.02 -6.06
C GLU A 865 12.41 -7.14 -7.47
N LYS A 866 11.15 -6.75 -7.62
CA LYS A 866 10.47 -6.71 -8.92
C LYS A 866 11.22 -5.80 -9.90
N LEU A 867 11.62 -4.59 -9.48
CA LEU A 867 12.42 -3.67 -10.31
C LEU A 867 13.75 -4.30 -10.73
N PHE A 868 14.42 -5.05 -9.86
CA PHE A 868 15.66 -5.76 -10.19
C PHE A 868 15.40 -6.83 -11.25
N LYS A 869 14.39 -7.69 -11.07
CA LYS A 869 14.00 -8.70 -12.06
C LYS A 869 13.58 -8.09 -13.39
N ASP A 870 12.75 -7.04 -13.39
CA ASP A 870 12.28 -6.35 -14.59
C ASP A 870 13.42 -5.66 -15.34
N THR A 871 14.42 -5.12 -14.63
CA THR A 871 15.65 -4.56 -15.21
C THR A 871 16.43 -5.63 -16.00
N LEU A 872 16.57 -6.83 -15.43
CA LEU A 872 17.20 -7.97 -16.12
C LEU A 872 16.36 -8.47 -17.29
N LYS A 873 15.03 -8.51 -17.15
CA LYS A 873 14.09 -8.93 -18.20
C LYS A 873 14.12 -7.98 -19.40
N LYS A 874 14.21 -6.66 -19.13
CA LYS A 874 14.43 -5.63 -20.16
C LYS A 874 15.76 -5.85 -20.87
N LEU A 875 16.86 -6.01 -20.13
CA LEU A 875 18.19 -6.29 -20.70
C LEU A 875 18.22 -7.56 -21.56
N LYS A 876 17.58 -8.65 -21.09
CA LYS A 876 17.40 -9.90 -21.83
C LYS A 876 16.66 -9.68 -23.15
N LYS A 877 15.55 -8.91 -23.12
CA LYS A 877 14.73 -8.60 -24.30
C LYS A 877 15.47 -7.73 -25.31
N GLU A 878 16.20 -6.71 -24.85
CA GLU A 878 16.85 -5.72 -25.71
C GLU A 878 18.16 -6.21 -26.34
N LYS A 879 18.95 -7.04 -25.63
CA LYS A 879 20.28 -7.48 -26.07
C LYS A 879 20.43 -8.98 -26.34
N ASN A 880 19.40 -9.80 -26.04
CA ASN A 880 19.42 -11.27 -26.17
C ASN A 880 20.59 -11.98 -25.46
N ILE A 881 21.04 -11.43 -24.33
CA ILE A 881 22.17 -11.92 -23.53
C ILE A 881 21.74 -13.10 -22.65
N ASP A 882 22.63 -14.06 -22.35
CA ASP A 882 22.36 -15.11 -21.35
C ASP A 882 22.68 -14.60 -19.94
N ILE A 883 21.65 -14.51 -19.07
CA ILE A 883 21.78 -13.88 -17.75
C ILE A 883 21.63 -14.94 -16.65
N TRP A 884 22.63 -15.00 -15.78
CA TRP A 884 22.69 -15.87 -14.61
C TRP A 884 22.81 -15.01 -13.35
N VAL A 885 21.97 -15.23 -12.35
CA VAL A 885 22.00 -14.54 -11.06
C VAL A 885 22.31 -15.55 -9.96
N LEU A 886 23.47 -15.40 -9.34
CA LEU A 886 24.04 -16.35 -8.40
C LEU A 886 23.97 -15.77 -6.99
N THR A 887 23.36 -16.52 -6.08
CA THR A 887 23.01 -16.03 -4.74
C THR A 887 23.55 -16.93 -3.66
N GLY A 888 24.16 -16.35 -2.63
CA GLY A 888 24.60 -17.04 -1.43
C GLY A 888 23.50 -17.23 -0.39
N GLY A 889 23.84 -17.94 0.68
CA GLY A 889 23.01 -18.10 1.88
C GLY A 889 22.00 -19.24 1.84
N HIS A 890 22.23 -20.27 1.02
CA HIS A 890 21.33 -21.42 0.86
C HIS A 890 21.91 -22.71 1.45
N ASN A 891 21.02 -23.65 1.78
CA ASN A 891 21.39 -24.95 2.36
C ASN A 891 21.63 -26.04 1.30
N ASP A 892 21.28 -25.81 0.03
CA ASP A 892 21.54 -26.72 -1.09
C ASP A 892 21.67 -25.94 -2.40
N PHE A 893 22.23 -26.59 -3.43
CA PHE A 893 22.30 -26.05 -4.77
C PHE A 893 20.96 -26.20 -5.50
N ASN A 894 20.47 -25.11 -6.09
CA ASN A 894 19.26 -25.14 -6.92
C ASN A 894 19.40 -24.16 -8.08
N VAL A 895 18.84 -24.51 -9.24
CA VAL A 895 18.77 -23.63 -10.41
C VAL A 895 17.35 -23.63 -10.94
N TYR A 896 16.81 -22.44 -11.20
CA TYR A 896 15.51 -22.27 -11.83
C TYR A 896 15.54 -21.11 -12.81
N SER A 897 14.73 -21.22 -13.86
CA SER A 897 14.52 -20.14 -14.83
C SER A 897 13.21 -19.40 -14.54
N GLU A 898 13.23 -18.07 -14.72
CA GLU A 898 12.09 -17.15 -14.67
C GLU A 898 12.29 -16.07 -15.76
N ASP A 899 11.32 -15.92 -16.68
CA ASP A 899 11.35 -14.95 -17.79
C ASP A 899 12.62 -14.95 -18.68
N GLY A 900 13.31 -16.09 -18.80
CA GLY A 900 14.54 -16.27 -19.59
C GLY A 900 15.83 -15.92 -18.84
N ILE A 901 15.75 -15.64 -17.53
CA ILE A 901 16.87 -15.42 -16.62
C ILE A 901 17.03 -16.66 -15.74
N ARG A 902 18.27 -17.07 -15.46
CA ARG A 902 18.59 -18.23 -14.62
C ARG A 902 19.03 -17.79 -13.24
N TYR A 903 18.32 -18.26 -12.21
CA TYR A 903 18.60 -17.98 -10.82
C TYR A 903 19.23 -19.21 -10.17
N VAL A 904 20.38 -18.99 -9.53
CA VAL A 904 21.23 -20.01 -8.93
C VAL A 904 21.31 -19.75 -7.43
N ALA A 905 20.82 -20.71 -6.66
CA ALA A 905 21.10 -20.84 -5.23
C ALA A 905 22.38 -21.66 -5.06
N LEU A 906 23.35 -21.11 -4.34
CA LEU A 906 24.61 -21.78 -4.04
C LEU A 906 24.60 -22.24 -2.58
N LYS A 907 24.96 -23.51 -2.33
CA LYS A 907 25.09 -24.04 -0.97
C LYS A 907 26.24 -23.32 -0.25
N SER A 908 26.00 -22.97 1.01
CA SER A 908 26.98 -22.36 1.91
C SER A 908 27.31 -23.34 3.04
N TYR A 909 28.58 -23.37 3.45
CA TYR A 909 29.05 -24.07 4.66
C TYR A 909 29.55 -23.01 5.66
N PRO A 910 28.62 -22.43 6.47
CA PRO A 910 28.93 -21.30 7.35
C PRO A 910 29.31 -21.72 8.77
N ARG A 911 29.96 -20.77 9.44
CA ARG A 911 30.56 -20.74 10.79
C ARG A 911 29.80 -21.29 12.04
N VAL A 912 28.67 -22.01 11.91
CA VAL A 912 27.83 -22.37 13.08
C VAL A 912 27.01 -23.65 12.88
N ASN A 913 27.50 -24.67 12.16
CA ASN A 913 26.81 -25.96 12.09
C ASN A 913 27.79 -27.15 12.18
N ASP A 914 27.37 -28.14 12.96
CA ASP A 914 28.01 -29.44 13.23
C ASP A 914 27.90 -30.38 11.99
N GLN A 915 28.28 -29.86 10.80
CA GLN A 915 28.20 -30.56 9.52
C GLN A 915 29.57 -31.06 9.09
N ASP A 916 29.69 -32.36 8.87
CA ASP A 916 30.86 -33.01 8.28
C ASP A 916 31.00 -32.62 6.80
N ILE A 917 31.76 -31.53 6.57
CA ILE A 917 31.98 -30.91 5.26
C ILE A 917 32.51 -31.95 4.25
N ALA A 918 33.33 -32.90 4.69
CA ALA A 918 33.98 -33.90 3.84
C ALA A 918 33.00 -34.90 3.18
N ASN A 919 31.84 -35.14 3.78
CA ASN A 919 30.86 -36.13 3.31
C ASN A 919 29.69 -35.53 2.50
N GLU A 920 29.38 -34.24 2.68
CA GLU A 920 28.28 -33.56 1.97
C GLU A 920 28.72 -32.51 0.93
N LEU A 921 30.02 -32.33 0.69
CA LEU A 921 30.50 -31.31 -0.25
C LEU A 921 30.11 -31.60 -1.70
N LYS A 922 29.41 -30.62 -2.29
CA LYS A 922 29.15 -30.49 -3.72
C LYS A 922 29.68 -29.14 -4.19
N TYR A 923 30.03 -29.04 -5.46
CA TYR A 923 30.37 -27.77 -6.10
C TYR A 923 29.60 -27.63 -7.41
N MET A 924 29.48 -26.39 -7.89
CA MET A 924 28.91 -26.10 -9.20
C MET A 924 30.02 -25.75 -10.18
N MET A 925 30.08 -26.47 -11.30
CA MET A 925 31.00 -26.20 -12.41
C MET A 925 30.20 -25.69 -13.60
N PHE A 926 30.49 -24.49 -14.08
CA PHE A 926 29.92 -24.00 -15.34
C PHE A 926 30.89 -24.21 -16.49
N THR A 927 30.37 -24.60 -17.64
CA THR A 927 31.09 -24.55 -18.92
C THR A 927 30.46 -23.44 -19.76
N VAL A 928 31.24 -22.39 -20.01
CA VAL A 928 30.83 -21.24 -20.82
C VAL A 928 31.41 -21.41 -22.21
N ASN A 929 30.55 -21.61 -23.21
CA ASN A 929 30.91 -21.74 -24.61
C ASN A 929 30.36 -20.57 -25.44
N ASP A 930 30.76 -20.49 -26.72
CA ASP A 930 30.27 -19.46 -27.63
C ASP A 930 28.80 -19.65 -28.09
N ASP A 931 28.25 -20.85 -27.90
CA ASP A 931 26.87 -21.24 -28.20
C ASP A 931 25.95 -21.28 -26.95
N GLY A 932 26.51 -21.15 -25.74
CA GLY A 932 25.74 -21.00 -24.50
C GLY A 932 26.50 -21.43 -23.24
N VAL A 933 25.83 -21.30 -22.10
CA VAL A 933 26.34 -21.72 -20.78
C VAL A 933 25.62 -22.98 -20.30
N THR A 934 26.37 -24.02 -19.92
CA THR A 934 25.87 -25.19 -19.18
C THR A 934 26.49 -25.24 -17.78
N TYR A 935 25.92 -26.05 -16.90
CA TYR A 935 26.46 -26.29 -15.56
C TYR A 935 26.32 -27.76 -15.15
N GLU A 936 27.07 -28.14 -14.13
CA GLU A 936 27.00 -29.43 -13.45
C GLU A 936 27.04 -29.19 -11.94
N ILE A 937 26.25 -29.95 -11.16
CA ILE A 937 26.38 -30.02 -9.70
C ILE A 937 27.07 -31.35 -9.38
N LEU A 938 28.31 -31.29 -8.91
CA LEU A 938 29.18 -32.46 -8.76
C LEU A 938 29.55 -32.67 -7.29
N PRO A 939 29.54 -33.93 -6.78
CA PRO A 939 30.09 -34.21 -5.46
C PRO A 939 31.62 -34.11 -5.48
N LEU A 940 32.23 -33.78 -4.35
CA LEU A 940 33.68 -33.64 -4.22
C LEU A 940 34.44 -34.95 -4.48
N ASN A 941 33.81 -36.07 -4.14
CA ASN A 941 34.36 -37.42 -4.27
C ASN A 941 33.82 -38.15 -5.53
N ALA A 942 33.52 -37.43 -6.62
CA ALA A 942 33.20 -38.06 -7.90
C ALA A 942 34.45 -38.75 -8.47
N GLU A 943 34.49 -40.10 -8.38
CA GLU A 943 35.34 -40.92 -9.25
C GLU A 943 34.85 -40.78 -10.71
N GLU A 944 35.76 -40.92 -11.68
CA GLU A 944 35.59 -40.52 -13.09
C GLU A 944 34.55 -41.32 -13.90
#